data_AF-A0A150GV16-F1
#
_entry.id   AF-A0A150GV16-F1
#
_cell.length_a   1.000
_cell.length_b   1.000
_cell.length_c   1.000
_cell.angle_alpha   90.00
_cell.angle_beta   90.00
_cell.angle_gamma   90.00
#
_symmetry.space_group_name_H-M   'P 1'
#
loop_
_entity.id
_entity.type
_entity.pdbx_description
1 polymer ?
#
loop_
_entity_poly.entity_id
_entity_poly.type
_entity_poly.pdbx_seq_one_letter_code
_entity_poly.pdbx_strand_id
1 'polypeptide(L)'
;MKKILKNVGAKMAALADDIASYNDSARSAAVQGGSPLSWPLAAGALDGSGAGGTSAAAGSGNSGGSSDGPDVVAIAFQELVPLNAGSVIGVWGTDHADAWDRCVGAYLNGEDWAAQQYGPAAPPAVGQAAAAAAAASLLDTKWQGGPQPTAPPGPSGQYVQVASKQLVGVYLTVWVRRSLLPVVRGVQVTTVATGFGGYLGNKGAVAARLRLFDSSLVLLAAHLTAGEAEGDEVRRNADVADILRRAAFASGPDGGGAVAMTSAAAASVSPSNITDHDLVIWMGDLNYRLATTNAASAAAGGAAGSGGGAGAVSPPPGALSDAEVRAAIRSGALEPLLAADQLLRERAAGRVFQGWREGRITFLPTYKFKVGTSVYNGDDAALAPGAGSASTGALQSAADPAGVAEDDASTTGSAPDPERHKKRTPAWCDRVLWWERRADSAGPGSGMEQLGYWRGELTVSDHKPVAAAFRASLRAYHRGRIEALLEAALRAVDRMQESMRPKVTVEPVVLDAGEWVATGRPVPLRLTLANTGTVEAIFHFVPPPQPQAPGKRAGQTYEIELTVMVDGGPGGGAEALSATSSSSGAVPLDVIAILRIEDSGDKFISIGGRYLRSFLGLPLETLVGMGQQPALAPAEASALAGKLGLPPLLLMGAPTADACADGADGVPKELRGLLAALRADGAAALRQPGILGESSATVLRRVDGGGAGVEAVGLTGVAAGNDEGLFVEARQPTSREAQRALIRELEWLRLHLDAGYSLPPSADPHDVAALLLLWLGQLPQPLISRAAAEAAAATPPASAGEAAALLRRHCTPAALAALAALLSVLRDALAPEAAAGSGLTAATLAGVLSAWCLPPLPTGAAADAAANRLALMVALLGDGPEAAAAVEGLAEGMPDVAL
;
A
#
# COMPACT_ATOMS: atom_id res chain seq x y z
N MET A 1 -13.68 4.64 -14.72
CA MET A 1 -13.78 5.24 -13.37
C MET A 1 -15.23 5.58 -12.95
N LYS A 2 -15.90 6.56 -13.57
CA LYS A 2 -17.26 7.02 -13.16
C LYS A 2 -18.32 5.92 -13.09
N LYS A 3 -18.38 5.00 -14.07
CA LYS A 3 -19.34 3.88 -14.12
C LYS A 3 -19.12 2.85 -12.98
N ILE A 4 -17.88 2.74 -12.48
CA ILE A 4 -17.50 1.81 -11.41
C ILE A 4 -17.68 2.48 -10.04
N LEU A 5 -17.31 3.74 -9.86
CA LEU A 5 -17.69 4.52 -8.67
C LEU A 5 -19.21 4.52 -8.47
N LYS A 6 -19.96 4.54 -9.58
CA LYS A 6 -21.42 4.37 -9.57
C LYS A 6 -21.85 2.97 -9.14
N ASN A 7 -21.18 1.90 -9.58
CA ASN A 7 -21.51 0.52 -9.18
C ASN A 7 -21.08 0.20 -7.74
N VAL A 8 -19.92 0.67 -7.30
CA VAL A 8 -19.46 0.56 -5.90
C VAL A 8 -20.38 1.40 -5.02
N GLY A 9 -20.68 2.64 -5.42
CA GLY A 9 -21.65 3.50 -4.75
C GLY A 9 -23.03 2.84 -4.67
N ALA A 10 -23.51 2.21 -5.74
CA ALA A 10 -24.79 1.50 -5.75
C ALA A 10 -24.79 0.25 -4.85
N LYS A 11 -23.69 -0.52 -4.80
CA LYS A 11 -23.54 -1.65 -3.89
C LYS A 11 -23.43 -1.21 -2.43
N MET A 12 -22.75 -0.10 -2.16
CA MET A 12 -22.67 0.51 -0.84
C MET A 12 -24.03 1.08 -0.40
N ALA A 13 -24.81 1.66 -1.33
CA ALA A 13 -26.16 2.13 -1.07
C ALA A 13 -27.13 0.98 -0.79
N ALA A 14 -27.14 -0.07 -1.64
CA ALA A 14 -27.95 -1.26 -1.40
C ALA A 14 -27.60 -1.95 -0.07
N LEU A 15 -26.32 -1.94 0.33
CA LEU A 15 -25.90 -2.42 1.63
C LEU A 15 -26.39 -1.52 2.77
N ALA A 16 -26.38 -0.21 2.61
CA ALA A 16 -26.93 0.71 3.61
C ALA A 16 -28.43 0.43 3.81
N ASP A 17 -29.16 0.16 2.73
CA ASP A 17 -30.57 -0.23 2.76
C ASP A 17 -30.77 -1.62 3.41
N ASP A 18 -29.90 -2.60 3.13
CA ASP A 18 -29.93 -3.92 3.78
C ASP A 18 -29.60 -3.84 5.28
N ILE A 19 -28.66 -2.98 5.68
CA ILE A 19 -28.31 -2.73 7.08
C ILE A 19 -29.48 -2.03 7.78
N ALA A 20 -30.11 -1.05 7.13
CA ALA A 20 -31.31 -0.39 7.64
C ALA A 20 -32.45 -1.40 7.82
N SER A 21 -32.74 -2.21 6.80
CA SER A 21 -33.78 -3.26 6.82
C SER A 21 -33.50 -4.35 7.86
N TYR A 22 -32.25 -4.79 8.02
CA TYR A 22 -31.86 -5.71 9.08
C TYR A 22 -31.98 -5.09 10.47
N ASN A 23 -31.57 -3.83 10.64
CA ASN A 23 -31.74 -3.10 11.89
C ASN A 23 -33.22 -2.89 12.22
N ASP A 24 -34.07 -2.63 11.23
CA ASP A 24 -35.52 -2.51 11.38
C ASP A 24 -36.16 -3.85 11.69
N SER A 25 -35.66 -4.95 11.11
CA SER A 25 -36.11 -6.32 11.42
C SER A 25 -35.67 -6.76 12.81
N ALA A 26 -34.43 -6.45 13.23
CA ALA A 26 -33.92 -6.71 14.57
C ALA A 26 -34.61 -5.83 15.62
N ARG A 27 -34.89 -4.56 15.29
CA ARG A 27 -35.74 -3.67 16.10
C ARG A 27 -37.16 -4.20 16.19
N SER A 28 -37.75 -4.66 15.09
CA SER A 28 -39.10 -5.22 15.07
C SER A 28 -39.20 -6.53 15.84
N ALA A 29 -38.17 -7.39 15.77
CA ALA A 29 -38.08 -8.61 16.58
C ALA A 29 -37.88 -8.30 18.07
N ALA A 30 -37.17 -7.22 18.42
CA ALA A 30 -37.04 -6.75 19.80
C ALA A 30 -38.32 -6.05 20.31
N VAL A 31 -39.03 -5.31 19.45
CA VAL A 31 -40.27 -4.57 19.77
C VAL A 31 -41.49 -5.50 19.81
N GLN A 32 -41.52 -6.59 19.03
CA GLN A 32 -42.56 -7.62 19.13
C GLN A 32 -42.51 -8.41 20.45
N GLY A 33 -41.53 -8.15 21.33
CA GLY A 33 -41.42 -8.71 22.68
C GLY A 33 -41.83 -7.79 23.85
N GLY A 34 -42.29 -6.57 23.60
CA GLY A 34 -42.67 -5.69 24.72
C GLY A 34 -43.36 -4.39 24.30
N SER A 35 -44.58 -4.21 24.80
CA SER A 35 -45.27 -2.91 24.84
C SER A 35 -44.41 -1.85 25.55
N PRO A 36 -44.66 -0.54 25.31
CA PRO A 36 -44.03 0.52 26.10
C PRO A 36 -44.32 0.31 27.58
N LEU A 37 -43.24 0.22 28.35
CA LEU A 37 -43.14 0.14 29.82
C LEU A 37 -44.44 0.50 30.55
N SER A 38 -45.15 -0.54 31.01
CA SER A 38 -46.01 -0.43 32.18
C SER A 38 -45.41 -1.30 33.29
N TRP A 39 -44.19 -0.97 33.71
CA TRP A 39 -43.76 -1.36 35.05
C TRP A 39 -44.68 -0.61 36.02
N PRO A 40 -45.34 -1.26 36.99
CA PRO A 40 -46.10 -0.53 37.97
C PRO A 40 -45.11 0.36 38.74
N LEU A 41 -45.23 1.67 38.55
CA LEU A 41 -44.85 2.66 39.54
C LEU A 41 -45.74 2.43 40.78
N ALA A 42 -45.54 1.32 41.48
CA ALA A 42 -46.23 1.02 42.72
C ALA A 42 -45.43 1.67 43.85
N ALA A 43 -45.85 2.88 44.22
CA ALA A 43 -45.54 3.51 45.50
C ALA A 43 -46.25 2.79 46.68
N GLY A 44 -46.47 1.47 46.63
CA GLY A 44 -47.38 0.77 47.54
C GLY A 44 -47.07 -0.71 47.78
N ALA A 45 -45.79 -1.07 47.85
CA ALA A 45 -45.39 -2.44 48.21
C ALA A 45 -44.26 -2.42 49.26
N LEU A 46 -44.41 -1.62 50.31
CA LEU A 46 -43.63 -1.69 51.56
C LEU A 46 -44.46 -1.16 52.74
N ASP A 47 -45.70 -1.60 52.84
CA ASP A 47 -46.58 -1.45 53.98
C ASP A 47 -46.96 -2.85 54.46
N GLY A 48 -46.17 -3.35 55.40
CA GLY A 48 -46.44 -4.61 56.08
C GLY A 48 -47.71 -4.49 56.93
N SER A 49 -48.82 -5.03 56.43
CA SER A 49 -49.87 -5.57 57.29
C SER A 49 -50.55 -6.75 56.58
N GLY A 50 -50.24 -7.96 57.04
CA GLY A 50 -50.91 -9.18 56.59
C GLY A 50 -51.47 -9.93 57.80
N ALA A 51 -52.79 -9.96 57.92
CA ALA A 51 -53.61 -11.03 58.49
C ALA A 51 -55.08 -10.62 58.33
N GLY A 52 -55.98 -11.35 57.66
CA GLY A 52 -55.87 -12.62 56.96
C GLY A 52 -57.22 -12.98 56.31
N GLY A 53 -57.16 -14.01 55.46
CA GLY A 53 -58.27 -14.92 55.15
C GLY A 53 -59.35 -14.42 54.18
N THR A 54 -59.27 -14.84 52.91
CA THR A 54 -60.15 -15.91 52.39
C THR A 54 -59.60 -16.45 51.07
N SER A 55 -59.78 -17.75 50.91
CA SER A 55 -59.28 -18.63 49.85
C SER A 55 -59.83 -18.31 48.46
N ALA A 56 -59.00 -18.41 47.42
CA ALA A 56 -59.44 -19.00 46.15
C ALA A 56 -58.24 -19.45 45.29
N ALA A 57 -58.14 -20.77 45.17
CA ALA A 57 -57.75 -21.54 43.99
C ALA A 57 -56.39 -21.24 43.31
N ALA A 58 -55.49 -22.20 43.49
CA ALA A 58 -54.55 -22.63 42.47
C ALA A 58 -55.29 -22.83 41.13
N GLY A 59 -55.01 -21.94 40.17
CA GLY A 59 -55.41 -22.09 38.78
C GLY A 59 -54.16 -22.16 37.94
N SER A 60 -53.85 -23.36 37.43
CA SER A 60 -52.82 -23.58 36.42
C SER A 60 -53.14 -22.76 35.17
N GLY A 61 -52.42 -21.66 34.99
CA GLY A 61 -52.47 -20.82 33.79
C GLY A 61 -51.06 -20.65 33.27
N ASN A 62 -50.70 -21.44 32.27
CA ASN A 62 -49.52 -21.27 31.45
C ASN A 62 -49.60 -19.92 30.72
N SER A 63 -49.09 -18.84 31.33
CA SER A 63 -48.96 -17.52 30.69
C SER A 63 -47.51 -17.31 30.24
N GLY A 64 -47.29 -17.35 28.93
CA GLY A 64 -46.01 -17.06 28.29
C GLY A 64 -45.42 -15.74 28.77
N GLY A 65 -44.13 -15.78 29.10
CA GLY A 65 -43.41 -14.68 29.75
C GLY A 65 -43.31 -13.42 28.89
N SER A 66 -43.82 -12.31 29.41
CA SER A 66 -43.43 -10.97 28.98
C SER A 66 -42.11 -10.57 29.67
N SER A 67 -41.15 -10.12 28.88
CA SER A 67 -39.72 -9.95 29.19
C SER A 67 -39.33 -8.61 29.85
N ASP A 68 -40.10 -8.09 30.80
CA ASP A 68 -40.21 -6.65 31.11
C ASP A 68 -39.19 -6.05 32.13
N GLY A 69 -37.99 -6.62 32.28
CA GLY A 69 -36.94 -6.14 33.21
C GLY A 69 -35.78 -5.39 32.54
N PRO A 70 -35.00 -4.55 33.27
CA PRO A 70 -33.87 -3.79 32.72
C PRO A 70 -32.74 -4.68 32.18
N ASP A 71 -32.02 -4.26 31.15
CA ASP A 71 -30.93 -5.04 30.57
C ASP A 71 -29.65 -5.05 31.41
N VAL A 72 -29.36 -3.92 32.06
CA VAL A 72 -28.22 -3.71 32.96
C VAL A 72 -28.74 -3.04 34.22
N VAL A 73 -28.35 -3.57 35.38
CA VAL A 73 -28.65 -3.02 36.70
C VAL A 73 -27.35 -2.68 37.39
N ALA A 74 -27.20 -1.44 37.82
CA ALA A 74 -26.04 -0.97 38.57
C ALA A 74 -26.52 -0.40 39.89
N ILE A 75 -25.94 -0.87 41.00
CA ILE A 75 -26.31 -0.44 42.34
C ILE A 75 -25.05 0.08 43.04
N ALA A 76 -25.14 1.32 43.51
CA ALA A 76 -24.09 2.02 44.21
C ALA A 76 -24.47 2.21 45.68
N PHE A 77 -23.59 1.81 46.59
CA PHE A 77 -23.73 2.04 48.02
C PHE A 77 -22.66 2.99 48.52
N GLN A 78 -23.00 3.79 49.51
CA GLN A 78 -22.09 4.66 50.26
C GLN A 78 -22.29 4.37 51.75
N GLU A 79 -21.21 4.44 52.52
CA GLU A 79 -21.19 4.03 53.94
C GLU A 79 -21.63 2.58 54.14
N LEU A 80 -21.24 1.68 53.22
CA LEU A 80 -21.45 0.24 53.34
C LEU A 80 -20.91 -0.31 54.68
N VAL A 81 -19.84 0.31 55.17
CA VAL A 81 -19.27 0.11 56.51
C VAL A 81 -19.19 1.46 57.23
N PRO A 82 -19.34 1.51 58.57
CA PRO A 82 -19.26 2.76 59.34
C PRO A 82 -17.90 3.45 59.19
N LEU A 83 -17.88 4.78 59.00
CA LEU A 83 -16.68 5.58 58.77
C LEU A 83 -16.06 6.14 60.08
N ASN A 84 -15.44 5.29 60.89
CA ASN A 84 -14.65 5.68 62.08
C ASN A 84 -13.12 5.59 61.85
N ALA A 85 -12.28 6.16 62.73
CA ALA A 85 -10.81 6.18 62.55
C ALA A 85 -10.18 4.77 62.39
N GLY A 86 -10.78 3.75 63.01
CA GLY A 86 -10.38 2.34 62.82
C GLY A 86 -10.75 1.79 61.44
N SER A 87 -11.84 2.26 60.84
CA SER A 87 -12.31 1.84 59.52
C SER A 87 -11.56 2.40 58.32
N VAL A 88 -10.84 3.50 58.52
CA VAL A 88 -10.05 4.13 57.45
C VAL A 88 -8.63 3.54 57.36
N ILE A 89 -8.17 2.87 58.42
CA ILE A 89 -6.82 2.28 58.56
C ILE A 89 -6.86 0.74 58.57
N GLY A 90 -8.01 0.14 58.91
CA GLY A 90 -8.21 -1.30 58.98
C GLY A 90 -8.47 -1.99 57.64
N VAL A 91 -8.08 -3.27 57.58
CA VAL A 91 -8.37 -4.17 56.47
C VAL A 91 -9.75 -4.79 56.69
N TRP A 92 -10.71 -4.49 55.82
CA TRP A 92 -12.07 -5.02 55.93
C TRP A 92 -12.27 -6.20 54.97
N GLY A 93 -12.95 -7.24 55.44
CA GLY A 93 -13.47 -8.30 54.59
C GLY A 93 -14.63 -7.82 53.72
N THR A 94 -15.00 -8.60 52.70
CA THR A 94 -16.12 -8.30 51.80
C THR A 94 -17.49 -8.69 52.35
N ASP A 95 -17.59 -9.09 53.62
CA ASP A 95 -18.80 -9.73 54.18
C ASP A 95 -20.09 -8.91 53.98
N HIS A 96 -20.01 -7.57 54.13
CA HIS A 96 -21.14 -6.67 53.86
C HIS A 96 -21.46 -6.59 52.37
N ALA A 97 -20.46 -6.47 51.51
CA ALA A 97 -20.64 -6.44 50.06
C ALA A 97 -21.22 -7.77 49.54
N ASP A 98 -20.71 -8.90 50.03
CA ASP A 98 -21.18 -10.24 49.68
C ASP A 98 -22.61 -10.48 50.18
N ALA A 99 -22.99 -9.93 51.36
CA ALA A 99 -24.37 -10.00 51.84
C ALA A 99 -25.34 -9.22 50.96
N TRP A 100 -24.94 -8.01 50.52
CA TRP A 100 -25.72 -7.23 49.58
C TRP A 100 -25.79 -7.86 48.19
N ASP A 101 -24.70 -8.43 47.69
CA ASP A 101 -24.70 -9.15 46.41
C ASP A 101 -25.63 -10.34 46.42
N ARG A 102 -25.68 -11.12 47.52
CA ARG A 102 -26.64 -12.22 47.68
C ARG A 102 -28.08 -11.71 47.72
N CYS A 103 -28.34 -10.64 48.47
CA CYS A 103 -29.67 -10.04 48.57
C CYS A 103 -30.16 -9.52 47.20
N VAL A 104 -29.32 -8.76 46.50
CA VAL A 104 -29.60 -8.24 45.16
C VAL A 104 -29.76 -9.37 44.16
N GLY A 105 -28.87 -10.36 44.19
CA GLY A 105 -28.93 -11.54 43.33
C GLY A 105 -30.21 -12.33 43.53
N ALA A 106 -30.61 -12.59 44.77
CA ALA A 106 -31.86 -13.28 45.09
C ALA A 106 -33.07 -12.49 44.58
N TYR A 107 -33.12 -11.17 44.84
CA TYR A 107 -34.21 -10.31 44.37
C TYR A 107 -34.32 -10.26 42.84
N LEU A 108 -33.21 -10.00 42.14
CA LEU A 108 -33.20 -9.91 40.67
C LEU A 108 -33.54 -11.23 39.98
N ASN A 109 -33.30 -12.36 40.65
CA ASN A 109 -33.54 -13.68 40.11
C ASN A 109 -34.82 -14.34 40.64
N GLY A 110 -35.61 -13.64 41.45
CA GLY A 110 -36.89 -14.13 41.98
C GLY A 110 -36.74 -15.28 42.99
N GLU A 111 -35.63 -15.33 43.72
CA GLU A 111 -35.39 -16.31 44.78
C GLU A 111 -36.00 -15.84 46.12
N ASP A 112 -36.69 -16.73 46.85
CA ASP A 112 -37.32 -16.42 48.14
C ASP A 112 -36.28 -16.14 49.24
N TRP A 113 -35.92 -14.87 49.42
CA TRP A 113 -34.95 -14.38 50.40
C TRP A 113 -35.34 -14.67 51.86
N ALA A 114 -36.63 -14.63 52.19
CA ALA A 114 -37.13 -14.78 53.56
C ALA A 114 -36.92 -16.19 54.15
N ALA A 115 -36.74 -17.22 53.32
CA ALA A 115 -36.56 -18.61 53.76
C ALA A 115 -35.13 -18.92 54.24
N GLN A 116 -34.13 -18.07 53.93
CA GLN A 116 -32.71 -18.36 54.21
C GLN A 116 -32.15 -17.74 55.50
N GLN A 117 -32.85 -16.78 56.13
CA GLN A 117 -32.26 -15.91 57.17
C GLN A 117 -32.38 -16.41 58.63
N TYR A 118 -33.02 -17.56 58.89
CA TYR A 118 -33.24 -18.10 60.26
C TYR A 118 -32.63 -19.50 60.53
N GLY A 119 -31.52 -19.86 59.89
CA GLY A 119 -30.72 -21.05 60.27
C GLY A 119 -29.53 -20.68 61.19
N PRO A 120 -29.21 -21.45 62.25
CA PRO A 120 -28.21 -21.05 63.22
C PRO A 120 -26.80 -21.41 62.74
N ALA A 121 -25.96 -20.43 62.42
CA ALA A 121 -24.51 -20.62 62.38
C ALA A 121 -23.77 -19.30 62.57
N ALA A 122 -23.07 -19.18 63.71
CA ALA A 122 -22.15 -18.09 64.00
C ALA A 122 -20.86 -18.22 63.15
N PRO A 123 -20.19 -17.10 62.81
CA PRO A 123 -18.93 -17.15 62.06
C PRO A 123 -17.76 -17.58 62.98
N PRO A 124 -16.72 -18.28 62.46
CA PRO A 124 -15.58 -18.70 63.26
C PRO A 124 -14.58 -17.55 63.46
N ALA A 125 -13.95 -17.49 64.63
CA ALA A 125 -12.91 -16.51 64.94
C ALA A 125 -11.57 -16.85 64.26
N VAL A 126 -10.91 -15.85 63.67
CA VAL A 126 -9.60 -16.00 62.98
C VAL A 126 -8.49 -15.30 63.77
N GLY A 127 -7.35 -15.99 63.93
CA GLY A 127 -6.21 -15.57 64.76
C GLY A 127 -5.32 -14.46 64.14
N GLN A 128 -4.76 -13.63 65.03
CA GLN A 128 -4.12 -12.33 64.73
C GLN A 128 -2.82 -12.37 63.89
N ALA A 129 -2.23 -13.53 63.61
CA ALA A 129 -1.04 -13.64 62.74
C ALA A 129 -1.35 -13.74 61.24
N ALA A 130 -2.56 -14.20 60.87
CA ALA A 130 -3.00 -14.28 59.47
C ALA A 130 -3.50 -12.93 58.92
N ALA A 131 -3.84 -11.99 59.81
CA ALA A 131 -4.38 -10.67 59.46
C ALA A 131 -3.34 -9.75 58.77
N ALA A 132 -2.05 -9.88 59.09
CA ALA A 132 -0.99 -9.02 58.54
C ALA A 132 -0.55 -9.41 57.11
N ALA A 133 -0.59 -10.70 56.76
CA ALA A 133 -0.33 -11.17 55.40
C ALA A 133 -1.56 -11.01 54.48
N ALA A 134 -2.78 -11.12 55.04
CA ALA A 134 -4.02 -10.84 54.31
C ALA A 134 -4.19 -9.34 54.00
N ALA A 135 -3.65 -8.44 54.82
CA ALA A 135 -3.70 -6.99 54.64
C ALA A 135 -3.16 -6.50 53.28
N ALA A 136 -2.06 -7.10 52.80
CA ALA A 136 -1.47 -6.76 51.51
C ALA A 136 -2.20 -7.40 50.32
N SER A 137 -2.98 -8.47 50.57
CA SER A 137 -3.74 -9.21 49.56
C SER A 137 -5.22 -8.79 49.47
N LEU A 138 -5.73 -7.96 50.39
CA LEU A 138 -7.15 -7.59 50.50
C LEU A 138 -7.56 -6.31 49.75
N LEU A 139 -6.64 -5.68 49.01
CA LEU A 139 -6.99 -4.71 47.95
C LEU A 139 -7.56 -5.41 46.69
N ASP A 140 -7.46 -6.74 46.66
CA ASP A 140 -7.88 -7.55 45.52
C ASP A 140 -9.24 -8.20 45.80
N THR A 141 -10.28 -7.56 45.29
CA THR A 141 -11.67 -8.04 45.38
C THR A 141 -12.25 -8.21 43.98
N LYS A 142 -12.50 -9.50 43.68
CA LYS A 142 -13.30 -10.16 42.62
C LYS A 142 -13.30 -9.54 41.20
N TRP A 143 -12.15 -9.63 40.54
CA TRP A 143 -11.94 -10.21 39.19
C TRP A 143 -10.46 -10.06 38.81
N GLN A 144 -9.65 -11.12 39.02
CA GLN A 144 -8.23 -11.17 38.68
C GLN A 144 -8.02 -11.61 37.22
N GLY A 145 -8.47 -10.82 36.24
CA GLY A 145 -8.00 -10.91 34.84
C GLY A 145 -7.99 -12.31 34.18
N GLY A 146 -8.86 -13.23 34.60
CA GLY A 146 -8.93 -14.61 34.09
C GLY A 146 -9.75 -14.75 32.80
N PRO A 147 -9.84 -15.95 32.20
CA PRO A 147 -10.68 -16.18 31.02
C PRO A 147 -12.15 -15.88 31.34
N GLN A 148 -12.83 -15.26 30.37
CA GLN A 148 -14.25 -14.81 30.35
C GLN A 148 -15.13 -15.43 31.45
N PRO A 149 -15.93 -14.65 32.22
CA PRO A 149 -16.73 -15.18 33.31
C PRO A 149 -17.63 -16.32 32.81
N THR A 150 -17.24 -17.55 33.13
CA THR A 150 -18.08 -18.72 32.94
C THR A 150 -19.06 -18.70 34.09
N ALA A 151 -20.35 -18.69 33.77
CA ALA A 151 -21.40 -18.71 34.79
C ALA A 151 -21.13 -19.87 35.75
N PRO A 152 -21.12 -19.65 37.08
CA PRO A 152 -21.09 -20.76 38.01
C PRO A 152 -22.31 -21.67 37.72
N PRO A 153 -22.15 -23.00 37.76
CA PRO A 153 -23.28 -23.92 37.61
C PRO A 153 -24.15 -23.82 38.87
N GLY A 154 -25.11 -22.89 38.83
CA GLY A 154 -26.12 -22.60 39.84
C GLY A 154 -27.37 -22.04 39.14
N PRO A 155 -28.53 -21.97 39.82
CA PRO A 155 -29.85 -22.03 39.21
C PRO A 155 -30.10 -20.95 38.14
N SER A 156 -31.09 -21.22 37.30
CA SER A 156 -31.57 -20.53 36.10
C SER A 156 -31.99 -19.05 36.27
N GLY A 157 -31.22 -18.23 36.98
CA GLY A 157 -31.52 -16.82 37.24
C GLY A 157 -31.39 -15.93 36.00
N GLN A 158 -32.29 -14.96 35.87
CA GLN A 158 -32.39 -14.01 34.75
C GLN A 158 -31.22 -13.01 34.66
N TYR A 159 -30.53 -12.72 35.77
CA TYR A 159 -29.42 -11.76 35.88
C TYR A 159 -28.14 -12.40 36.37
N VAL A 160 -27.00 -11.91 35.86
CA VAL A 160 -25.65 -12.35 36.22
C VAL A 160 -24.85 -11.14 36.66
N GLN A 161 -24.16 -11.24 37.81
CA GLN A 161 -23.21 -10.23 38.24
C GLN A 161 -21.99 -10.24 37.32
N VAL A 162 -21.68 -9.12 36.68
CA VAL A 162 -20.54 -8.99 35.76
C VAL A 162 -19.39 -8.20 36.35
N ALA A 163 -19.65 -7.34 37.35
CA ALA A 163 -18.62 -6.62 38.09
C ALA A 163 -19.10 -6.27 39.49
N SER A 164 -18.20 -6.32 40.47
CA SER A 164 -18.37 -5.63 41.75
C SER A 164 -17.05 -5.14 42.30
N LYS A 165 -17.06 -3.97 42.96
CA LYS A 165 -15.85 -3.43 43.57
C LYS A 165 -16.18 -2.50 44.74
N GLN A 166 -15.33 -2.57 45.78
CA GLN A 166 -15.43 -1.78 46.99
C GLN A 166 -14.19 -0.89 47.18
N LEU A 167 -14.41 0.33 47.66
CA LEU A 167 -13.40 1.26 48.18
C LEU A 167 -13.89 1.76 49.55
N VAL A 168 -13.43 1.13 50.63
CA VAL A 168 -13.88 1.38 52.01
C VAL A 168 -15.41 1.35 52.10
N GLY A 169 -16.08 2.50 52.22
CA GLY A 169 -17.55 2.59 52.30
C GLY A 169 -18.26 2.74 50.95
N VAL A 170 -17.53 2.96 49.85
CA VAL A 170 -18.10 3.09 48.49
C VAL A 170 -18.11 1.73 47.83
N TYR A 171 -19.27 1.30 47.35
CA TYR A 171 -19.41 -0.01 46.72
C TYR A 171 -20.26 0.08 45.44
N LEU A 172 -19.85 -0.63 44.40
CA LEU A 172 -20.58 -0.75 43.14
C LEU A 172 -20.75 -2.22 42.80
N THR A 173 -21.97 -2.62 42.44
CA THR A 173 -22.30 -3.95 41.93
C THR A 173 -23.09 -3.82 40.63
N VAL A 174 -22.68 -4.52 39.56
CA VAL A 174 -23.23 -4.43 38.21
C VAL A 174 -23.70 -5.81 37.76
N TRP A 175 -24.96 -5.86 37.36
CA TRP A 175 -25.67 -7.05 36.94
C TRP A 175 -26.20 -6.87 35.52
N VAL A 176 -26.07 -7.90 34.71
CA VAL A 176 -26.52 -7.88 33.31
C VAL A 176 -27.46 -9.05 33.10
N ARG A 177 -28.50 -8.83 32.30
CA ARG A 177 -29.42 -9.89 31.88
C ARG A 177 -28.63 -11.01 31.22
N ARG A 178 -28.90 -12.27 31.60
CA ARG A 178 -28.11 -13.43 31.15
C ARG A 178 -28.03 -13.55 29.62
N SER A 179 -29.08 -13.17 28.90
CA SER A 179 -29.12 -13.18 27.42
C SER A 179 -28.10 -12.26 26.76
N LEU A 180 -27.61 -11.23 27.47
CA LEU A 180 -26.62 -10.29 26.97
C LEU A 180 -25.18 -10.68 27.33
N LEU A 181 -24.97 -11.67 28.20
CA LEU A 181 -23.64 -12.13 28.58
C LEU A 181 -22.71 -12.43 27.38
N PRO A 182 -23.17 -13.06 26.26
CA PRO A 182 -22.32 -13.33 25.10
C PRO A 182 -21.76 -12.09 24.40
N VAL A 183 -22.42 -10.93 24.56
CA VAL A 183 -22.04 -9.67 23.92
C VAL A 183 -21.38 -8.67 24.89
N VAL A 184 -21.21 -9.06 26.16
CA VAL A 184 -20.46 -8.29 27.17
C VAL A 184 -18.97 -8.62 27.07
N ARG A 185 -18.12 -7.62 26.90
CA ARG A 185 -16.66 -7.78 26.75
C ARG A 185 -15.86 -6.73 27.52
N GLY A 186 -14.59 -7.04 27.77
CA GLY A 186 -13.61 -6.14 28.38
C GLY A 186 -14.08 -5.50 29.68
N VAL A 187 -14.65 -6.29 30.58
CA VAL A 187 -15.07 -5.79 31.88
C VAL A 187 -13.82 -5.41 32.69
N GLN A 188 -13.78 -4.17 33.19
CA GLN A 188 -12.69 -3.62 33.98
C GLN A 188 -13.25 -2.79 35.13
N VAL A 189 -12.53 -2.74 36.26
CA VAL A 189 -12.90 -1.90 37.41
C VAL A 189 -11.72 -1.02 37.83
N THR A 190 -12.01 0.15 38.36
CA THR A 190 -11.00 1.08 38.89
C THR A 190 -11.55 1.83 40.11
N THR A 191 -10.67 2.33 40.95
CA THR A 191 -11.02 3.07 42.17
C THR A 191 -10.16 4.31 42.32
N VAL A 192 -10.75 5.42 42.75
CA VAL A 192 -10.03 6.67 43.04
C VAL A 192 -10.36 7.11 44.46
N ALA A 193 -9.36 7.16 45.33
CA ALA A 193 -9.50 7.71 46.69
C ALA A 193 -9.35 9.23 46.68
N THR A 194 -10.21 9.94 47.41
CA THR A 194 -10.21 11.41 47.56
C THR A 194 -10.32 11.88 49.01
N GLY A 195 -10.32 10.96 49.98
CA GLY A 195 -10.36 11.27 51.42
C GLY A 195 -9.13 12.01 51.92
N PHE A 196 -8.94 12.13 53.24
CA PHE A 196 -7.94 13.02 53.86
C PHE A 196 -6.58 13.05 53.12
N GLY A 197 -6.18 14.25 52.67
CA GLY A 197 -4.96 14.49 51.88
C GLY A 197 -5.02 14.09 50.40
N GLY A 198 -6.15 13.61 49.87
CA GLY A 198 -6.34 13.16 48.49
C GLY A 198 -5.97 11.69 48.21
N TYR A 199 -5.73 10.89 49.26
CA TYR A 199 -5.20 9.53 49.15
C TYR A 199 -5.94 8.46 49.97
N LEU A 200 -6.75 8.84 50.97
CA LEU A 200 -7.47 7.88 51.82
C LEU A 200 -8.83 7.48 51.21
N GLY A 201 -9.17 6.20 51.29
CA GLY A 201 -10.33 5.62 50.59
C GLY A 201 -11.70 5.88 51.21
N ASN A 202 -11.78 6.61 52.33
CA ASN A 202 -13.05 6.90 53.01
C ASN A 202 -14.00 7.81 52.19
N LYS A 203 -13.45 8.51 51.19
CA LYS A 203 -14.15 9.24 50.13
C LYS A 203 -13.49 8.90 48.80
N GLY A 204 -14.23 9.02 47.71
CA GLY A 204 -13.73 8.70 46.38
C GLY A 204 -14.76 8.07 45.48
N ALA A 205 -14.31 7.29 44.50
CA ALA A 205 -15.15 6.62 43.54
C ALA A 205 -14.69 5.21 43.21
N VAL A 206 -15.66 4.39 42.81
CA VAL A 206 -15.50 3.08 42.19
C VAL A 206 -16.15 3.14 40.81
N ALA A 207 -15.46 2.72 39.76
CA ALA A 207 -16.01 2.68 38.41
C ALA A 207 -15.83 1.30 37.76
N ALA A 208 -16.85 0.84 37.05
CA ALA A 208 -16.85 -0.36 36.24
C ALA A 208 -17.07 0.00 34.77
N ARG A 209 -16.20 -0.49 33.89
CA ARG A 209 -16.26 -0.38 32.43
C ARG A 209 -16.68 -1.72 31.86
N LEU A 210 -17.62 -1.70 30.92
CA LEU A 210 -17.98 -2.85 30.09
C LEU A 210 -18.16 -2.41 28.64
N ARG A 211 -17.95 -3.34 27.70
CA ARG A 211 -18.32 -3.17 26.30
C ARG A 211 -19.52 -4.04 26.02
N LEU A 212 -20.63 -3.41 25.66
CA LEU A 212 -21.85 -4.10 25.29
C LEU A 212 -22.04 -3.93 23.78
N PHE A 213 -22.04 -5.06 23.06
CA PHE A 213 -21.81 -5.07 21.62
C PHE A 213 -20.49 -4.36 21.26
N ASP A 214 -20.53 -3.23 20.56
CA ASP A 214 -19.36 -2.43 20.19
C ASP A 214 -19.33 -1.04 20.86
N SER A 215 -20.31 -0.74 21.72
CA SER A 215 -20.36 0.47 22.54
C SER A 215 -19.71 0.26 23.90
N SER A 216 -18.97 1.27 24.37
CA SER A 216 -18.39 1.24 25.73
C SER A 216 -19.27 1.99 26.74
N LEU A 217 -19.54 1.34 27.87
CA LEU A 217 -20.35 1.84 28.99
C LEU A 217 -19.53 1.84 30.27
N VAL A 218 -19.56 2.96 31.00
CA VAL A 218 -18.96 3.11 32.32
C VAL A 218 -20.04 3.43 33.35
N LEU A 219 -20.00 2.72 34.48
CA LEU A 219 -20.88 2.88 35.63
C LEU A 219 -20.02 3.25 36.83
N LEU A 220 -20.29 4.37 37.49
CA LEU A 220 -19.44 4.93 38.53
C LEU A 220 -20.24 5.26 39.78
N ALA A 221 -19.81 4.74 40.93
CA ALA A 221 -20.29 5.06 42.28
C ALA A 221 -19.33 6.03 42.96
N ALA A 222 -19.81 7.13 43.53
CA ALA A 222 -18.98 8.11 44.24
C ALA A 222 -19.52 8.44 45.62
N HIS A 223 -18.60 8.82 46.52
CA HIS A 223 -18.90 9.43 47.81
C HIS A 223 -17.95 10.61 48.01
N LEU A 224 -18.46 11.84 47.86
CA LEU A 224 -17.65 13.05 47.90
C LEU A 224 -17.57 13.66 49.30
N THR A 225 -16.67 14.63 49.46
CA THR A 225 -16.42 15.35 50.71
C THR A 225 -17.70 15.90 51.34
N ALA A 226 -17.96 15.49 52.58
CA ALA A 226 -19.06 15.95 53.41
C ALA A 226 -18.75 17.31 54.06
N GLY A 227 -19.78 18.01 54.52
CA GLY A 227 -19.67 19.29 55.23
C GLY A 227 -20.71 20.32 54.77
N GLU A 228 -21.02 21.26 55.67
CA GLU A 228 -22.01 22.33 55.48
C GLU A 228 -21.40 23.73 55.62
N ALA A 229 -20.07 23.81 55.82
CA ALA A 229 -19.40 25.10 55.90
C ALA A 229 -19.32 25.74 54.52
N GLU A 230 -19.30 27.07 54.50
CA GLU A 230 -19.04 27.83 53.27
C GLU A 230 -17.66 27.44 52.70
N GLY A 231 -17.60 27.16 51.40
CA GLY A 231 -16.39 26.67 50.73
C GLY A 231 -16.27 25.15 50.64
N ASP A 232 -17.14 24.37 51.29
CA ASP A 232 -17.13 22.90 51.18
C ASP A 232 -17.50 22.40 49.78
N GLU A 233 -18.28 23.17 49.03
CA GLU A 233 -18.57 22.91 47.62
C GLU A 233 -17.31 22.94 46.74
N VAL A 234 -16.31 23.74 47.10
CA VAL A 234 -15.02 23.77 46.39
C VAL A 234 -14.26 22.47 46.60
N ARG A 235 -14.32 21.88 47.81
CA ARG A 235 -13.70 20.58 48.11
C ARG A 235 -14.39 19.46 47.33
N ARG A 236 -15.72 19.48 47.23
CA ARG A 236 -16.48 18.53 46.39
C ARG A 236 -16.15 18.68 44.90
N ASN A 237 -16.02 19.90 44.40
CA ASN A 237 -15.58 20.14 43.02
C ASN A 237 -14.18 19.58 42.78
N ALA A 238 -13.27 19.73 43.74
CA ALA A 238 -11.92 19.17 43.67
C ALA A 238 -11.95 17.63 43.63
N ASP A 239 -12.79 16.98 44.45
CA ASP A 239 -12.97 15.52 44.38
C ASP A 239 -13.43 15.07 42.99
N VAL A 240 -14.41 15.77 42.39
CA VAL A 240 -14.89 15.48 41.04
C VAL A 240 -13.78 15.62 40.01
N ALA A 241 -13.01 16.71 40.08
CA ALA A 241 -11.88 16.95 39.18
C ALA A 241 -10.81 15.86 39.31
N ASP A 242 -10.50 15.43 40.53
CA ASP A 242 -9.55 14.36 40.79
C ASP A 242 -10.02 13.00 40.28
N ILE A 243 -11.31 12.68 40.45
CA ILE A 243 -11.89 11.45 39.92
C ILE A 243 -11.88 11.48 38.38
N LEU A 244 -12.30 12.58 37.74
CA LEU A 244 -12.27 12.71 36.27
C LEU A 244 -10.85 12.59 35.70
N ARG A 245 -9.85 13.06 36.44
CA ARG A 245 -8.43 13.03 36.05
C ARG A 245 -7.77 11.66 36.26
N ARG A 246 -8.17 10.92 37.30
CA ARG A 246 -7.48 9.69 37.75
C ARG A 246 -8.22 8.40 37.43
N ALA A 247 -9.54 8.44 37.23
CA ALA A 247 -10.31 7.26 36.89
C ALA A 247 -10.02 6.86 35.44
N ALA A 248 -9.18 5.84 35.28
CA ALA A 248 -8.76 5.32 33.99
C ALA A 248 -8.77 3.80 33.98
N PHE A 249 -8.88 3.24 32.78
CA PHE A 249 -8.86 1.80 32.53
C PHE A 249 -7.69 1.41 31.63
N ALA A 250 -7.17 0.19 31.81
CA ALA A 250 -6.04 -0.32 31.03
C ALA A 250 -6.41 -0.50 29.56
N SER A 251 -5.53 -0.02 28.68
CA SER A 251 -5.65 -0.21 27.25
C SER A 251 -5.09 -1.57 26.84
N GLY A 252 -5.97 -2.51 26.50
CA GLY A 252 -5.60 -3.84 26.01
C GLY A 252 -6.26 -4.16 24.67
N PRO A 253 -5.71 -5.09 23.88
CA PRO A 253 -6.40 -5.65 22.73
C PRO A 253 -7.59 -6.46 23.28
N ASP A 254 -8.77 -5.84 23.27
CA ASP A 254 -10.04 -6.50 23.57
C ASP A 254 -10.11 -7.83 22.80
N GLY A 255 -10.17 -8.96 23.51
CA GLY A 255 -10.05 -10.32 22.99
C GLY A 255 -11.03 -10.68 21.86
N GLY A 256 -10.70 -10.28 20.63
CA GLY A 256 -11.45 -10.62 19.43
C GLY A 256 -10.67 -10.23 18.17
N GLY A 257 -9.98 -11.23 17.59
CA GLY A 257 -9.42 -11.19 16.23
C GLY A 257 -8.03 -10.59 16.15
N ALA A 258 -7.01 -11.46 16.17
CA ALA A 258 -5.66 -11.11 15.78
C ALA A 258 -5.64 -10.78 14.27
N VAL A 259 -5.49 -9.49 13.93
CA VAL A 259 -4.61 -9.13 12.83
C VAL A 259 -3.32 -8.69 13.51
N ALA A 260 -2.24 -9.43 13.28
CA ALA A 260 -0.94 -9.17 13.86
C ALA A 260 -0.45 -7.77 13.44
N MET A 261 -0.75 -6.76 14.26
CA MET A 261 -0.06 -5.48 14.22
C MET A 261 1.35 -5.70 14.79
N THR A 262 2.35 -5.18 14.08
CA THR A 262 3.76 -5.33 14.42
C THR A 262 4.07 -4.85 15.83
N SER A 263 5.00 -5.53 16.50
CA SER A 263 5.29 -5.44 17.94
C SER A 263 5.77 -4.08 18.46
N ALA A 264 5.90 -3.06 17.61
CA ALA A 264 6.31 -1.71 17.99
C ALA A 264 5.12 -0.80 18.39
N ALA A 265 3.90 -1.05 17.89
CA ALA A 265 2.73 -0.20 18.16
C ALA A 265 1.99 -0.54 19.46
N ALA A 266 2.21 -1.73 20.03
CA ALA A 266 1.57 -2.15 21.27
C ALA A 266 2.13 -1.43 22.52
N ALA A 267 3.32 -0.84 22.43
CA ALA A 267 3.99 -0.17 23.54
C ALA A 267 3.53 1.28 23.80
N SER A 268 2.66 1.85 22.95
CA SER A 268 2.29 3.28 23.01
C SER A 268 0.83 3.56 23.38
N VAL A 269 0.08 2.60 23.93
CA VAL A 269 -1.36 2.80 24.17
C VAL A 269 -1.61 3.32 25.59
N SER A 270 -1.84 4.63 25.70
CA SER A 270 -2.22 5.30 26.96
C SER A 270 -3.53 4.75 27.52
N PRO A 271 -3.70 4.69 28.86
CA PRO A 271 -4.96 4.30 29.49
C PRO A 271 -6.10 5.27 29.11
N SER A 272 -7.30 4.75 28.95
CA SER A 272 -8.49 5.56 28.61
C SER A 272 -9.19 6.08 29.87
N ASN A 273 -9.43 7.38 29.95
CA ASN A 273 -10.20 8.01 31.02
C ASN A 273 -11.69 7.68 30.88
N ILE A 274 -12.47 7.87 31.95
CA ILE A 274 -13.91 7.55 31.91
C ILE A 274 -14.67 8.29 30.79
N THR A 275 -14.32 9.55 30.49
CA THR A 275 -14.99 10.36 29.45
C THR A 275 -14.59 10.01 28.02
N ASP A 276 -13.58 9.15 27.82
CA ASP A 276 -13.21 8.60 26.50
C ASP A 276 -14.20 7.52 26.02
N HIS A 277 -15.12 7.08 26.89
CA HIS A 277 -16.09 6.04 26.63
C HIS A 277 -17.37 6.59 26.00
N ASP A 278 -18.14 5.75 25.33
CA ASP A 278 -19.34 6.22 24.61
C ASP A 278 -20.41 6.72 25.58
N LEU A 279 -20.65 5.98 26.67
CA LEU A 279 -21.67 6.25 27.66
C LEU A 279 -21.06 6.16 29.08
N VAL A 280 -21.35 7.13 29.94
CA VAL A 280 -20.93 7.10 31.34
C VAL A 280 -22.10 7.49 32.23
N ILE A 281 -22.36 6.72 33.29
CA ILE A 281 -23.31 7.05 34.36
C ILE A 281 -22.52 7.22 35.66
N TRP A 282 -22.71 8.37 36.30
CA TRP A 282 -22.12 8.71 37.59
C TRP A 282 -23.22 8.84 38.63
N MET A 283 -23.12 8.08 39.72
CA MET A 283 -24.12 8.04 40.78
C MET A 283 -23.52 7.98 42.18
N GLY A 284 -24.26 8.42 43.19
CA GLY A 284 -23.93 8.25 44.61
C GLY A 284 -24.14 9.51 45.44
N ASP A 285 -23.66 9.48 46.68
CA ASP A 285 -23.67 10.62 47.61
C ASP A 285 -22.60 11.65 47.22
N LEU A 286 -23.04 12.66 46.46
CA LEU A 286 -22.20 13.77 46.04
C LEU A 286 -22.09 14.86 47.12
N ASN A 287 -22.84 14.75 48.22
CA ASN A 287 -22.78 15.61 49.41
C ASN A 287 -22.99 17.12 49.18
N TYR A 288 -23.40 17.56 47.99
CA TYR A 288 -23.77 18.96 47.75
C TYR A 288 -25.01 19.32 48.57
N ARG A 289 -24.95 20.50 49.20
CA ARG A 289 -25.96 20.98 50.15
C ARG A 289 -26.82 22.06 49.53
N LEU A 290 -27.81 22.54 50.28
CA LEU A 290 -28.47 23.80 49.98
C LEU A 290 -27.61 24.96 50.50
N ALA A 291 -27.43 25.99 49.68
CA ALA A 291 -26.81 27.23 50.12
C ALA A 291 -27.71 27.91 51.16
N THR A 292 -27.23 28.04 52.40
CA THR A 292 -28.01 28.63 53.49
C THR A 292 -27.41 29.88 54.08
N THR A 293 -28.26 30.76 54.61
CA THR A 293 -27.84 32.01 55.28
C THR A 293 -27.20 31.75 56.65
N ASN A 294 -27.44 30.59 57.26
CA ASN A 294 -26.83 30.19 58.54
C ASN A 294 -25.40 29.64 58.39
N ALA A 295 -24.96 29.28 57.18
CA ALA A 295 -23.57 28.86 56.93
C ALA A 295 -22.57 30.01 57.14
N ALA A 296 -23.02 31.27 56.99
CA ALA A 296 -22.22 32.47 57.21
C ALA A 296 -21.99 32.80 58.70
N SER A 297 -22.77 32.25 59.64
CA SER A 297 -22.68 32.57 61.08
C SER A 297 -21.94 31.53 61.93
N ALA A 298 -21.69 30.32 61.41
CA ALA A 298 -20.96 29.28 62.13
C ALA A 298 -19.42 29.48 62.14
N ALA A 299 -18.88 30.36 61.29
CA ALA A 299 -17.45 30.67 61.22
C ALA A 299 -16.94 31.57 62.36
N ALA A 300 -17.82 32.13 63.20
CA ALA A 300 -17.44 33.07 64.27
C ALA A 300 -17.22 32.41 65.66
N GLY A 301 -17.38 31.08 65.79
CA GLY A 301 -17.43 30.38 67.08
C GLY A 301 -16.12 29.80 67.61
N GLY A 302 -14.97 30.00 66.95
CA GLY A 302 -13.69 29.39 67.36
C GLY A 302 -12.52 30.36 67.30
N ALA A 303 -11.89 30.57 68.47
CA ALA A 303 -10.70 31.37 68.75
C ALA A 303 -10.89 32.89 68.87
N ALA A 304 -11.03 33.34 70.12
CA ALA A 304 -10.69 34.71 70.52
C ALA A 304 -9.18 34.94 70.33
N GLY A 305 -8.83 35.83 69.40
CA GLY A 305 -7.47 36.31 69.15
C GLY A 305 -7.55 37.62 68.37
N SER A 306 -6.87 38.65 68.86
CA SER A 306 -7.04 40.06 68.49
C SER A 306 -6.67 40.42 67.05
N GLY A 307 -7.49 41.28 66.43
CA GLY A 307 -7.06 42.29 65.46
C GLY A 307 -7.30 41.97 63.97
N GLY A 308 -8.36 42.54 63.40
CA GLY A 308 -8.58 42.59 61.95
C GLY A 308 -10.07 42.71 61.61
N GLY A 309 -10.49 43.81 60.99
CA GLY A 309 -11.88 44.04 60.62
C GLY A 309 -12.41 43.00 59.63
N ALA A 310 -13.31 42.14 60.10
CA ALA A 310 -14.08 41.24 59.24
C ALA A 310 -15.20 42.05 58.55
N GLY A 311 -15.08 42.27 57.25
CA GLY A 311 -16.20 42.71 56.44
C GLY A 311 -17.30 41.64 56.47
N ALA A 312 -18.52 42.02 56.83
CA ALA A 312 -19.67 41.13 56.79
C ALA A 312 -19.87 40.63 55.34
N VAL A 313 -19.57 39.36 55.10
CA VAL A 313 -19.83 38.70 53.82
C VAL A 313 -21.34 38.62 53.66
N SER A 314 -21.87 39.27 52.63
CA SER A 314 -23.30 39.15 52.30
C SER A 314 -23.60 37.72 51.85
N PRO A 315 -24.72 37.11 52.29
CA PRO A 315 -25.03 35.73 51.93
C PRO A 315 -25.11 35.59 50.40
N PRO A 316 -24.74 34.43 49.85
CA PRO A 316 -24.77 34.23 48.40
C PRO A 316 -26.19 34.47 47.86
N PRO A 317 -26.33 35.09 46.68
CA PRO A 317 -27.64 35.37 46.08
C PRO A 317 -28.51 34.10 46.06
N GLY A 318 -29.74 34.21 46.59
CA GLY A 318 -30.69 33.10 46.67
C GLY A 318 -30.41 32.05 47.76
N ALA A 319 -29.56 32.34 48.77
CA ALA A 319 -29.43 31.47 49.94
C ALA A 319 -30.70 31.49 50.81
N LEU A 320 -31.04 30.35 51.41
CA LEU A 320 -32.24 30.20 52.26
C LEU A 320 -31.86 29.94 53.73
N SER A 321 -32.62 30.44 54.68
CA SER A 321 -32.50 29.99 56.08
C SER A 321 -33.03 28.56 56.24
N ASP A 322 -32.59 27.83 57.28
CA ASP A 322 -33.11 26.48 57.59
C ASP A 322 -34.64 26.48 57.77
N ALA A 323 -35.20 27.56 58.32
CA ALA A 323 -36.64 27.74 58.45
C ALA A 323 -37.35 27.84 57.09
N GLU A 324 -36.79 28.60 56.15
CA GLU A 324 -37.32 28.73 54.78
C GLU A 324 -37.19 27.43 54.00
N VAL A 325 -36.08 26.70 54.16
CA VAL A 325 -35.92 25.36 53.57
C VAL A 325 -37.01 24.42 54.06
N ARG A 326 -37.22 24.33 55.38
CA ARG A 326 -38.24 23.44 55.95
C ARG A 326 -39.65 23.87 55.60
N ALA A 327 -39.91 25.18 55.49
CA ALA A 327 -41.20 25.70 55.03
C ALA A 327 -41.48 25.31 53.57
N ALA A 328 -40.49 25.45 52.69
CA ALA A 328 -40.59 25.05 51.29
C ALA A 328 -40.77 23.52 51.13
N ILE A 329 -40.12 22.72 51.96
CA ILE A 329 -40.34 21.26 52.00
C ILE A 329 -41.78 20.93 52.40
N ARG A 330 -42.32 21.58 53.45
CA ARG A 330 -43.70 21.35 53.90
C ARG A 330 -44.75 21.76 52.87
N SER A 331 -44.48 22.81 52.10
CA SER A 331 -45.38 23.28 51.03
C SER A 331 -45.14 22.57 49.68
N GLY A 332 -44.13 21.71 49.58
CA GLY A 332 -43.74 21.06 48.32
C GLY A 332 -43.13 22.02 47.27
N ALA A 333 -42.72 23.22 47.68
CA ALA A 333 -42.16 24.24 46.80
C ALA A 333 -40.70 23.91 46.43
N LEU A 334 -40.52 23.23 45.30
CA LEU A 334 -39.20 22.78 44.86
C LEU A 334 -38.36 23.88 44.20
N GLU A 335 -38.95 24.84 43.50
CA GLU A 335 -38.17 25.89 42.80
C GLU A 335 -37.19 26.66 43.70
N PRO A 336 -37.59 27.21 44.87
CA PRO A 336 -36.66 27.94 45.73
C PRO A 336 -35.55 27.04 46.28
N LEU A 337 -35.85 25.77 46.56
CA LEU A 337 -34.88 24.79 47.03
C LEU A 337 -33.86 24.43 45.92
N LEU A 338 -34.33 24.18 44.70
CA LEU A 338 -33.47 23.88 43.55
C LEU A 338 -32.60 25.08 43.16
N ALA A 339 -33.15 26.30 43.27
CA ALA A 339 -32.37 27.52 43.10
C ALA A 339 -31.27 27.65 44.16
N ALA A 340 -31.44 27.04 45.34
CA ALA A 340 -30.45 26.96 46.43
C ALA A 340 -29.50 25.77 46.36
N ASP A 341 -29.71 24.81 45.46
CA ASP A 341 -28.89 23.60 45.35
C ASP A 341 -27.46 23.94 44.89
N GLN A 342 -26.47 23.57 45.69
CA GLN A 342 -25.06 23.84 45.38
C GLN A 342 -24.63 23.16 44.07
N LEU A 343 -25.01 21.91 43.82
CA LEU A 343 -24.57 21.21 42.60
C LEU A 343 -25.10 21.90 41.34
N LEU A 344 -26.39 22.28 41.32
CA LEU A 344 -26.98 23.02 40.20
C LEU A 344 -26.29 24.37 39.98
N ARG A 345 -25.96 25.09 41.05
CA ARG A 345 -25.22 26.37 40.97
C ARG A 345 -23.80 26.19 40.44
N GLU A 346 -23.06 25.23 40.99
CA GLU A 346 -21.69 24.95 40.57
C GLU A 346 -21.62 24.51 39.10
N ARG A 347 -22.60 23.72 38.63
CA ARG A 347 -22.74 23.33 37.22
C ARG A 347 -23.13 24.50 36.33
N ALA A 348 -24.10 25.32 36.74
CA ALA A 348 -24.52 26.51 35.99
C ALA A 348 -23.37 27.52 35.84
N ALA A 349 -22.50 27.62 36.84
CA ALA A 349 -21.30 28.44 36.80
C ALA A 349 -20.11 27.77 36.07
N GLY A 350 -20.29 26.57 35.52
CA GLY A 350 -19.26 25.83 34.79
C GLY A 350 -18.09 25.35 35.66
N ARG A 351 -18.23 25.26 36.98
CA ARG A 351 -17.13 24.87 37.88
C ARG A 351 -16.98 23.35 38.05
N VAL A 352 -18.03 22.59 37.77
CA VAL A 352 -18.04 21.13 37.93
C VAL A 352 -18.95 20.47 36.89
N PHE A 353 -18.68 19.21 36.54
CA PHE A 353 -19.53 18.40 35.65
C PHE A 353 -19.90 19.09 34.31
N GLN A 354 -18.98 19.83 33.71
CA GLN A 354 -19.21 20.49 32.41
C GLN A 354 -19.58 19.44 31.34
N GLY A 355 -20.68 19.68 30.61
CA GLY A 355 -21.23 18.81 29.58
C GLY A 355 -21.87 17.49 30.06
N TRP A 356 -21.88 17.23 31.37
CA TRP A 356 -22.69 16.17 31.96
C TRP A 356 -24.14 16.60 32.08
N ARG A 357 -25.07 15.65 31.97
CA ARG A 357 -26.51 15.85 32.11
C ARG A 357 -27.02 15.26 33.41
N GLU A 358 -28.12 15.82 33.89
CA GLU A 358 -28.86 15.31 35.04
C GLU A 358 -30.36 15.48 34.77
N GLY A 359 -31.16 14.54 35.28
CA GLY A 359 -32.60 14.62 35.20
C GLY A 359 -33.17 15.79 35.97
N ARG A 360 -34.37 16.25 35.58
CA ARG A 360 -35.11 17.20 36.39
C ARG A 360 -35.46 16.55 37.73
N ILE A 361 -35.04 17.17 38.82
CA ILE A 361 -35.40 16.73 40.18
C ILE A 361 -36.85 17.15 40.45
N THR A 362 -37.71 16.16 40.69
CA THR A 362 -39.13 16.34 41.01
C THR A 362 -39.51 15.77 42.38
N PHE A 363 -38.51 15.39 43.18
CA PHE A 363 -38.66 14.80 44.50
C PHE A 363 -37.98 15.67 45.57
N LEU A 364 -38.46 15.58 46.81
CA LEU A 364 -37.92 16.33 47.96
C LEU A 364 -36.49 15.87 48.34
N PRO A 365 -35.74 16.66 49.12
CA PRO A 365 -34.39 16.31 49.58
C PRO A 365 -34.25 14.88 50.14
N THR A 366 -33.13 14.22 49.86
CA THR A 366 -32.90 12.80 50.23
C THR A 366 -32.20 12.65 51.57
N TYR A 367 -31.69 13.75 52.13
CA TYR A 367 -30.96 13.85 53.38
C TYR A 367 -31.51 15.03 54.19
N LYS A 368 -31.45 15.09 55.53
CA LYS A 368 -31.10 14.05 56.51
C LYS A 368 -32.36 13.60 57.25
N PHE A 369 -32.64 12.31 57.28
CA PHE A 369 -33.79 11.74 57.98
C PHE A 369 -33.44 11.22 59.38
N LYS A 370 -34.45 11.09 60.25
CA LYS A 370 -34.35 10.26 61.46
C LYS A 370 -34.49 8.80 61.02
N VAL A 371 -33.46 7.99 61.27
CA VAL A 371 -33.45 6.55 60.93
C VAL A 371 -34.69 5.86 61.50
N GLY A 372 -35.31 5.00 60.69
CA GLY A 372 -36.57 4.32 61.01
C GLY A 372 -37.83 5.14 60.69
N THR A 373 -37.69 6.38 60.20
CA THR A 373 -38.82 7.28 59.95
C THR A 373 -38.74 7.98 58.58
N SER A 374 -39.83 8.67 58.19
CA SER A 374 -39.87 9.59 57.05
C SER A 374 -39.82 11.07 57.47
N VAL A 375 -39.32 11.34 58.68
CA VAL A 375 -39.21 12.69 59.24
C VAL A 375 -37.78 13.21 59.11
N TYR A 376 -37.61 14.43 58.61
CA TYR A 376 -36.30 15.07 58.57
C TYR A 376 -35.75 15.31 59.98
N ASN A 377 -34.44 15.18 60.13
CA ASN A 377 -33.78 15.44 61.40
C ASN A 377 -33.99 16.93 61.80
N GLY A 378 -34.37 17.15 63.06
CA GLY A 378 -34.72 18.47 63.59
C GLY A 378 -36.17 18.93 63.39
N ASP A 379 -37.05 18.10 62.81
CA ASP A 379 -38.50 18.33 62.76
C ASP A 379 -39.25 17.51 63.83
N ASP A 380 -40.36 18.03 64.34
CA ASP A 380 -41.25 17.33 65.27
C ASP A 380 -42.13 16.31 64.54
N ALA A 381 -42.32 15.12 65.12
CA ALA A 381 -43.10 14.03 64.51
C ALA A 381 -44.59 14.39 64.28
N ALA A 382 -45.09 15.44 64.93
CA ALA A 382 -46.48 15.89 64.88
C ALA A 382 -46.83 16.82 63.71
N LEU A 383 -45.88 17.18 62.84
CA LEU A 383 -46.06 18.14 61.74
C LEU A 383 -45.69 17.57 60.35
N ALA A 384 -45.82 16.25 60.18
CA ALA A 384 -45.69 15.62 58.86
C ALA A 384 -46.76 16.19 57.89
N PRO A 385 -46.43 16.49 56.62
CA PRO A 385 -47.43 16.84 55.63
C PRO A 385 -48.39 15.65 55.43
N GLY A 386 -49.67 15.90 55.65
CA GLY A 386 -50.71 14.90 55.62
C GLY A 386 -50.84 14.22 54.25
N ALA A 387 -50.93 12.89 54.31
CA ALA A 387 -51.67 12.11 53.34
C ALA A 387 -53.10 12.66 53.23
N GLY A 388 -53.57 12.90 52.01
CA GLY A 388 -54.93 13.33 51.75
C GLY A 388 -55.96 12.24 52.04
N SER A 389 -56.80 12.50 53.05
CA SER A 389 -58.23 12.20 53.20
C SER A 389 -58.86 11.03 52.42
N ALA A 390 -59.26 9.98 53.16
CA ALA A 390 -60.59 9.39 53.02
C ALA A 390 -61.15 9.07 54.43
N SER A 391 -62.36 9.55 54.68
CA SER A 391 -62.96 9.70 56.00
C SER A 391 -63.85 8.53 56.43
N THR A 392 -63.99 8.41 57.76
CA THR A 392 -65.09 7.88 58.57
C THR A 392 -65.09 6.40 58.98
N GLY A 393 -65.25 6.19 60.30
CA GLY A 393 -65.74 4.94 60.89
C GLY A 393 -64.99 4.53 62.15
N ALA A 394 -65.41 5.06 63.31
CA ALA A 394 -64.88 4.75 64.62
C ALA A 394 -64.97 3.25 64.98
N LEU A 395 -64.05 2.77 65.82
CA LEU A 395 -64.39 2.13 67.10
C LEU A 395 -63.14 1.93 67.97
N GLN A 396 -63.35 2.24 69.24
CA GLN A 396 -62.40 2.26 70.35
C GLN A 396 -62.00 0.86 70.85
N SER A 397 -60.93 0.89 71.64
CA SER A 397 -60.59 0.00 72.75
C SER A 397 -59.82 -1.28 72.46
N ALA A 398 -58.61 -1.33 73.02
CA ALA A 398 -57.99 -2.41 73.81
C ALA A 398 -56.49 -2.08 73.90
N ALA A 399 -56.01 -1.57 75.02
CA ALA A 399 -55.56 -2.34 76.18
C ALA A 399 -54.03 -2.49 76.15
N ASP A 400 -53.37 -1.79 77.08
CA ASP A 400 -52.05 -2.15 77.61
C ASP A 400 -52.01 -3.63 77.98
N PRO A 401 -50.84 -4.30 77.88
CA PRO A 401 -50.00 -4.35 79.07
C PRO A 401 -48.48 -4.29 78.83
N ALA A 402 -47.83 -3.62 79.81
CA ALA A 402 -46.55 -3.95 80.44
C ALA A 402 -45.29 -4.03 79.55
N GLY A 403 -44.23 -3.26 79.77
CA GLY A 403 -43.68 -2.80 81.05
C GLY A 403 -42.74 -3.84 81.64
N VAL A 404 -41.50 -3.94 81.11
CA VAL A 404 -40.30 -4.49 81.77
C VAL A 404 -39.10 -3.79 81.12
N ALA A 405 -38.65 -2.65 81.64
CA ALA A 405 -37.54 -2.51 82.59
C ALA A 405 -36.23 -3.09 82.04
N GLU A 406 -35.42 -2.23 81.40
CA GLU A 406 -33.99 -2.49 81.18
C GLU A 406 -33.26 -2.22 82.50
N ASP A 407 -32.74 -3.29 83.11
CA ASP A 407 -31.74 -3.20 84.18
C ASP A 407 -30.40 -2.78 83.55
N ASP A 408 -29.97 -1.59 83.95
CA ASP A 408 -28.69 -0.98 83.66
C ASP A 408 -27.67 -1.40 84.73
N ALA A 409 -26.68 -2.23 84.37
CA ALA A 409 -25.36 -2.29 85.04
C ALA A 409 -24.38 -3.24 84.32
N SER A 410 -23.46 -2.68 83.51
CA SER A 410 -22.01 -2.81 83.76
C SER A 410 -21.18 -2.15 82.65
N THR A 411 -20.82 -0.91 82.93
CA THR A 411 -19.67 -0.08 82.52
C THR A 411 -18.53 -0.73 81.69
N THR A 412 -18.35 -0.23 80.45
CA THR A 412 -17.05 0.31 79.97
C THR A 412 -17.32 1.47 79.03
N GLY A 413 -16.83 2.66 79.39
CA GLY A 413 -17.18 3.93 78.77
C GLY A 413 -16.74 4.08 77.31
N SER A 414 -17.66 4.55 76.49
CA SER A 414 -17.39 5.40 75.34
C SER A 414 -18.37 6.57 75.43
N ALA A 415 -17.85 7.80 75.46
CA ALA A 415 -18.67 9.00 75.49
C ALA A 415 -19.65 9.00 74.29
N PRO A 416 -20.89 9.50 74.44
CA PRO A 416 -21.82 9.63 73.33
C PRO A 416 -21.21 10.54 72.25
N ASP A 417 -21.20 10.07 71.00
CA ASP A 417 -20.71 10.83 69.85
C ASP A 417 -21.53 12.14 69.68
N PRO A 418 -20.92 13.32 69.85
CA PRO A 418 -21.62 14.60 69.80
C PRO A 418 -22.16 14.99 68.41
N GLU A 419 -21.84 14.25 67.34
CA GLU A 419 -22.40 14.48 65.99
C GLU A 419 -23.84 13.95 65.81
N ARG A 420 -24.28 12.97 66.62
CA ARG A 420 -25.54 12.24 66.39
C ARG A 420 -26.81 13.09 66.59
N HIS A 421 -26.70 14.24 67.25
CA HIS A 421 -27.81 15.13 67.61
C HIS A 421 -27.79 16.50 66.91
N LYS A 422 -26.89 16.75 65.94
CA LYS A 422 -26.86 18.03 65.22
C LYS A 422 -28.00 18.12 64.20
N LYS A 423 -28.85 19.15 64.33
CA LYS A 423 -29.90 19.52 63.36
C LYS A 423 -29.23 19.94 62.05
N ARG A 424 -29.23 19.06 61.06
CA ARG A 424 -28.71 19.31 59.70
C ARG A 424 -29.83 19.78 58.77
N THR A 425 -29.51 20.68 57.86
CA THR A 425 -30.46 21.18 56.87
C THR A 425 -30.70 20.12 55.79
N PRO A 426 -31.95 19.86 55.36
CA PRO A 426 -32.19 18.90 54.30
C PRO A 426 -31.51 19.26 52.97
N ALA A 427 -31.02 18.27 52.22
CA ALA A 427 -30.32 18.45 50.94
C ALA A 427 -30.50 17.26 49.96
N TRP A 428 -30.22 17.52 48.67
CA TRP A 428 -30.08 16.48 47.64
C TRP A 428 -28.63 16.03 47.52
N CYS A 429 -28.23 15.18 48.46
CA CYS A 429 -26.89 14.59 48.50
C CYS A 429 -26.72 13.51 47.41
N ASP A 430 -27.75 12.69 47.20
CA ASP A 430 -27.72 11.50 46.35
C ASP A 430 -28.18 11.84 44.92
N ARG A 431 -27.30 11.65 43.92
CA ARG A 431 -27.53 12.16 42.55
C ARG A 431 -27.15 11.14 41.49
N VAL A 432 -27.75 11.27 40.29
CA VAL A 432 -27.39 10.48 39.10
C VAL A 432 -27.19 11.39 37.89
N LEU A 433 -25.98 11.43 37.36
CA LEU A 433 -25.58 12.21 36.18
C LEU A 433 -25.09 11.28 35.07
N TRP A 434 -25.09 11.77 33.83
CA TRP A 434 -24.52 11.02 32.71
C TRP A 434 -23.76 11.87 31.69
N TRP A 435 -22.86 11.21 30.97
CA TRP A 435 -22.03 11.78 29.92
C TRP A 435 -22.10 10.93 28.65
N GLU A 436 -22.04 11.61 27.52
CA GLU A 436 -21.97 10.99 26.20
C GLU A 436 -20.92 11.70 25.34
N ARG A 437 -19.99 10.92 24.78
CA ARG A 437 -18.86 11.46 24.01
C ARG A 437 -19.25 12.13 22.68
N ARG A 438 -20.45 11.88 22.16
CA ARG A 438 -20.90 12.34 20.82
C ARG A 438 -22.30 12.93 20.81
N ALA A 439 -22.63 13.77 21.78
CA ALA A 439 -23.96 14.40 21.86
C ALA A 439 -24.36 15.21 20.60
N ASP A 440 -23.39 15.71 19.83
CA ASP A 440 -23.66 16.76 18.82
C ASP A 440 -23.67 16.24 17.36
N SER A 441 -23.30 14.97 17.12
CA SER A 441 -22.99 14.45 15.77
C SER A 441 -23.75 13.18 15.39
N ALA A 442 -24.69 12.75 16.23
CA ALA A 442 -25.44 11.53 16.02
C ALA A 442 -26.90 11.86 15.67
N GLY A 443 -27.44 11.25 14.61
CA GLY A 443 -28.78 11.54 14.09
C GLY A 443 -29.90 11.30 15.12
N PRO A 444 -31.15 11.71 14.83
CA PRO A 444 -32.27 11.54 15.74
C PRO A 444 -32.43 10.08 16.22
N GLY A 445 -32.56 9.88 17.54
CA GLY A 445 -32.69 8.54 18.17
C GLY A 445 -31.39 7.87 18.63
N SER A 446 -30.28 8.61 18.64
CA SER A 446 -28.99 8.16 19.19
C SER A 446 -28.71 8.78 20.57
N GLY A 447 -27.87 8.12 21.37
CA GLY A 447 -27.51 8.58 22.73
C GLY A 447 -28.28 7.87 23.84
N MET A 448 -28.35 8.50 25.01
CA MET A 448 -29.03 8.00 26.20
C MET A 448 -30.22 8.90 26.57
N GLU A 449 -31.40 8.30 26.60
CA GLU A 449 -32.67 8.91 27.02
C GLU A 449 -32.95 8.51 28.47
N GLN A 450 -33.11 9.49 29.37
CA GLN A 450 -33.53 9.20 30.73
C GLN A 450 -35.05 8.98 30.76
N LEU A 451 -35.47 7.79 31.19
CA LEU A 451 -36.87 7.36 31.26
C LEU A 451 -37.51 7.75 32.60
N GLY A 452 -36.72 7.86 33.67
CA GLY A 452 -37.21 8.24 34.98
C GLY A 452 -36.07 8.61 35.94
N TYR A 453 -36.41 9.44 36.93
CA TYR A 453 -35.51 9.84 38.01
C TYR A 453 -36.31 10.05 39.29
N TRP A 454 -36.09 9.22 40.31
CA TRP A 454 -36.93 9.19 41.51
C TRP A 454 -36.16 8.83 42.78
N ARG A 455 -36.82 9.07 43.90
CA ARG A 455 -36.38 8.72 45.25
C ARG A 455 -37.27 7.58 45.78
N GLY A 456 -36.66 6.58 46.42
CA GLY A 456 -37.37 5.56 47.18
C GLY A 456 -37.60 5.97 48.63
N GLU A 457 -38.62 5.42 49.28
CA GLU A 457 -39.04 5.86 50.62
C GLU A 457 -38.57 4.95 51.76
N LEU A 458 -37.55 4.12 51.54
CA LEU A 458 -36.93 3.27 52.58
C LEU A 458 -36.52 4.08 53.82
N THR A 459 -36.73 3.53 55.00
CA THR A 459 -36.45 4.21 56.29
C THR A 459 -35.23 3.66 57.02
N VAL A 460 -34.52 2.70 56.43
CA VAL A 460 -33.39 1.99 57.06
C VAL A 460 -32.12 2.83 57.21
N SER A 461 -32.07 4.01 56.59
CA SER A 461 -30.94 4.95 56.60
C SER A 461 -31.45 6.37 56.86
N ASP A 462 -30.54 7.28 57.21
CA ASP A 462 -30.78 8.72 57.24
C ASP A 462 -30.75 9.35 55.83
N HIS A 463 -30.42 8.57 54.80
CA HIS A 463 -30.61 8.86 53.39
C HIS A 463 -31.78 8.07 52.78
N LYS A 464 -32.40 8.66 51.77
CA LYS A 464 -33.35 7.98 50.88
C LYS A 464 -32.64 7.52 49.60
N PRO A 465 -32.83 6.28 49.14
CA PRO A 465 -32.18 5.81 47.91
C PRO A 465 -32.71 6.57 46.68
N VAL A 466 -31.82 6.81 45.71
CA VAL A 466 -32.16 7.48 44.45
C VAL A 466 -31.89 6.53 43.28
N ALA A 467 -32.80 6.52 42.32
CA ALA A 467 -32.71 5.68 41.13
C ALA A 467 -33.03 6.47 39.86
N ALA A 468 -32.39 6.07 38.76
CA ALA A 468 -32.68 6.57 37.43
C ALA A 468 -32.73 5.42 36.43
N ALA A 469 -33.63 5.51 35.46
CA ALA A 469 -33.76 4.55 34.37
C ALA A 469 -33.37 5.20 33.05
N PHE A 470 -32.69 4.45 32.18
CA PHE A 470 -32.19 4.95 30.91
C PHE A 470 -32.49 3.97 29.78
N ARG A 471 -32.79 4.51 28.59
CA ARG A 471 -32.72 3.81 27.32
C ARG A 471 -31.46 4.27 26.59
N ALA A 472 -30.59 3.33 26.22
CA ALA A 472 -29.33 3.64 25.55
C ALA A 472 -29.26 2.99 24.17
N SER A 473 -28.92 3.77 23.14
CA SER A 473 -28.67 3.28 21.79
C SER A 473 -27.23 2.75 21.64
N LEU A 474 -27.08 1.45 21.41
CA LEU A 474 -25.78 0.77 21.29
C LEU A 474 -25.41 0.48 19.83
N ARG A 475 -24.12 0.35 19.53
CA ARG A 475 -23.60 0.01 18.21
C ARG A 475 -23.22 -1.47 18.15
N ALA A 476 -23.51 -2.11 17.02
CA ALA A 476 -23.08 -3.47 16.71
C ALA A 476 -22.51 -3.52 15.27
N TYR A 477 -21.26 -3.95 15.11
CA TYR A 477 -20.58 -4.10 13.83
C TYR A 477 -20.59 -5.57 13.39
N HIS A 478 -21.13 -5.83 12.21
CA HIS A 478 -21.06 -7.16 11.59
C HIS A 478 -19.71 -7.37 10.91
N ARG A 479 -18.68 -7.74 11.68
CA ARG A 479 -17.30 -7.92 11.20
C ARG A 479 -17.21 -8.80 9.95
N GLY A 480 -17.86 -9.96 9.95
CA GLY A 480 -17.83 -10.88 8.79
C GLY A 480 -18.42 -10.28 7.50
N ARG A 481 -19.41 -9.38 7.59
CA ARG A 481 -19.93 -8.67 6.41
C ARG A 481 -18.95 -7.60 5.94
N ILE A 482 -18.33 -6.86 6.85
CA ILE A 482 -17.33 -5.82 6.54
C ILE A 482 -16.11 -6.44 5.85
N GLU A 483 -15.60 -7.56 6.37
CA GLU A 483 -14.49 -8.30 5.79
C GLU A 483 -14.82 -8.81 4.38
N ALA A 484 -15.99 -9.44 4.21
CA ALA A 484 -16.45 -9.90 2.90
C ALA A 484 -16.57 -8.76 1.88
N LEU A 485 -17.00 -7.57 2.31
CA LEU A 485 -17.08 -6.39 1.46
C LEU A 485 -15.70 -5.85 1.09
N LEU A 486 -14.77 -5.81 2.05
CA LEU A 486 -13.40 -5.39 1.79
C LEU A 486 -12.74 -6.32 0.78
N GLU A 487 -12.87 -7.64 0.96
CA GLU A 487 -12.39 -8.62 -0.01
C GLU A 487 -13.04 -8.44 -1.39
N ALA A 488 -14.35 -8.23 -1.45
CA ALA A 488 -15.05 -8.02 -2.70
C ALA A 488 -14.59 -6.74 -3.43
N ALA A 489 -14.30 -5.68 -2.67
CA ALA A 489 -13.76 -4.42 -3.19
C ALA A 489 -12.33 -4.61 -3.72
N LEU A 490 -11.45 -5.27 -2.96
CA LEU A 490 -10.08 -5.58 -3.38
C LEU A 490 -10.07 -6.41 -4.67
N ARG A 491 -10.85 -7.49 -4.74
CA ARG A 491 -11.00 -8.31 -5.96
C ARG A 491 -11.53 -7.50 -7.15
N ALA A 492 -12.34 -6.47 -6.92
CA ALA A 492 -12.83 -5.60 -7.98
C ALA A 492 -11.73 -4.66 -8.52
N VAL A 493 -10.83 -4.20 -7.65
CA VAL A 493 -9.63 -3.44 -8.04
C VAL A 493 -8.67 -4.31 -8.85
N ASP A 494 -8.41 -5.54 -8.42
CA ASP A 494 -7.53 -6.46 -9.16
C ASP A 494 -8.06 -6.73 -10.58
N ARG A 495 -9.36 -7.02 -10.71
CA ARG A 495 -10.01 -7.18 -12.03
C ARG A 495 -9.90 -5.93 -12.89
N MET A 496 -9.92 -4.74 -12.29
CA MET A 496 -9.76 -3.48 -13.01
C MET A 496 -8.33 -3.35 -13.55
N GLN A 497 -7.32 -3.57 -12.70
CA GLN A 497 -5.92 -3.53 -13.12
C GLN A 497 -5.65 -4.51 -14.25
N GLU A 498 -6.15 -5.75 -14.14
CA GLU A 498 -6.03 -6.75 -15.20
C GLU A 498 -6.78 -6.36 -16.49
N SER A 499 -7.94 -5.69 -16.39
CA SER A 499 -8.67 -5.20 -17.57
C SER A 499 -7.97 -4.04 -18.28
N MET A 500 -7.20 -3.24 -17.54
CA MET A 500 -6.48 -2.06 -18.03
C MET A 500 -5.08 -2.39 -18.52
N ARG A 501 -4.59 -3.63 -18.35
CA ARG A 501 -3.31 -4.04 -18.92
C ARG A 501 -3.43 -4.13 -20.45
N PRO A 502 -2.55 -3.49 -21.23
CA PRO A 502 -2.53 -3.63 -22.69
C PRO A 502 -2.40 -5.11 -23.09
N LYS A 503 -3.07 -5.53 -24.16
CA LYS A 503 -2.98 -6.91 -24.67
C LYS A 503 -2.80 -6.88 -26.17
N VAL A 504 -1.59 -7.22 -26.61
CA VAL A 504 -1.25 -7.31 -28.04
C VAL A 504 -0.92 -8.76 -28.39
N THR A 505 -1.55 -9.27 -29.43
CA THR A 505 -1.22 -10.55 -30.05
C THR A 505 -0.37 -10.33 -31.30
N VAL A 506 0.52 -11.27 -31.58
CA VAL A 506 1.42 -11.29 -32.73
C VAL A 506 1.16 -12.58 -33.49
N GLU A 507 0.90 -12.50 -34.79
CA GLU A 507 0.67 -13.69 -35.61
C GLU A 507 1.23 -13.52 -37.03
N PRO A 508 2.09 -14.43 -37.52
CA PRO A 508 2.71 -15.52 -36.77
C PRO A 508 3.86 -15.03 -35.84
N VAL A 509 4.18 -15.83 -34.82
CA VAL A 509 5.30 -15.57 -33.88
C VAL A 509 6.62 -16.17 -34.39
N VAL A 510 6.53 -17.14 -35.30
CA VAL A 510 7.67 -17.75 -35.98
C VAL A 510 7.58 -17.36 -37.44
N LEU A 511 8.62 -16.71 -37.94
CA LEU A 511 8.75 -16.31 -39.32
C LEU A 511 9.89 -17.11 -39.96
N ASP A 512 9.67 -17.58 -41.18
CA ASP A 512 10.66 -18.33 -41.95
C ASP A 512 11.09 -17.50 -43.17
N ALA A 513 12.35 -17.07 -43.17
CA ALA A 513 13.00 -16.41 -44.31
C ALA A 513 13.27 -17.39 -45.47
N GLY A 514 13.03 -18.68 -45.26
CA GLY A 514 13.18 -19.74 -46.24
C GLY A 514 14.62 -20.22 -46.40
N GLU A 515 14.79 -21.12 -47.37
CA GLU A 515 16.06 -21.83 -47.60
C GLU A 515 17.16 -21.01 -48.31
N TRP A 516 16.83 -19.82 -48.83
CA TRP A 516 17.66 -19.09 -49.81
C TRP A 516 17.75 -17.60 -49.46
N VAL A 517 18.32 -17.26 -48.31
CA VAL A 517 18.69 -15.86 -48.02
C VAL A 517 20.04 -15.61 -48.68
N ALA A 518 20.08 -14.83 -49.76
CA ALA A 518 21.31 -14.50 -50.49
C ALA A 518 21.82 -13.10 -50.12
N THR A 519 23.12 -12.90 -50.19
CA THR A 519 23.77 -11.62 -49.89
C THR A 519 23.17 -10.50 -50.75
N GLY A 520 22.80 -9.39 -50.11
CA GLY A 520 22.23 -8.21 -50.77
C GLY A 520 20.79 -8.35 -51.29
N ARG A 521 20.10 -9.47 -51.00
CA ARG A 521 18.68 -9.65 -51.33
C ARG A 521 17.77 -9.52 -50.10
N PRO A 522 16.81 -8.58 -50.08
CA PRO A 522 15.84 -8.46 -49.00
C PRO A 522 14.78 -9.56 -49.10
N VAL A 523 14.48 -10.20 -47.96
CA VAL A 523 13.37 -11.16 -47.81
C VAL A 523 12.30 -10.54 -46.90
N PRO A 524 11.15 -10.09 -47.45
CA PRO A 524 10.08 -9.53 -46.65
C PRO A 524 9.29 -10.65 -45.94
N LEU A 525 9.06 -10.45 -44.65
CA LEU A 525 8.32 -11.33 -43.75
C LEU A 525 7.18 -10.52 -43.13
N ARG A 526 5.97 -11.05 -43.18
CA ARG A 526 4.78 -10.34 -42.70
C ARG A 526 4.27 -10.93 -41.41
N LEU A 527 3.94 -10.06 -40.47
CA LEU A 527 3.21 -10.41 -39.26
C LEU A 527 2.08 -9.42 -39.02
N THR A 528 1.07 -9.89 -38.29
CA THR A 528 -0.06 -9.09 -37.85
C THR A 528 0.04 -8.84 -36.36
N LEU A 529 -0.10 -7.59 -35.95
CA LEU A 529 -0.26 -7.19 -34.56
C LEU A 529 -1.71 -6.78 -34.30
N ALA A 530 -2.38 -7.41 -33.34
CA ALA A 530 -3.74 -7.03 -32.94
C ALA A 530 -3.77 -6.58 -31.48
N ASN A 531 -4.32 -5.39 -31.20
CA ASN A 531 -4.63 -4.99 -29.82
C ASN A 531 -5.98 -5.61 -29.41
N THR A 532 -5.91 -6.73 -28.70
CA THR A 532 -7.07 -7.47 -28.17
C THR A 532 -7.49 -7.01 -26.76
N GLY A 533 -6.78 -6.03 -26.20
CA GLY A 533 -7.08 -5.44 -24.90
C GLY A 533 -8.25 -4.46 -24.95
N THR A 534 -8.51 -3.82 -23.80
CA THR A 534 -9.56 -2.79 -23.69
C THR A 534 -9.01 -1.36 -23.68
N VAL A 535 -7.68 -1.22 -23.69
CA VAL A 535 -6.94 0.05 -23.64
C VAL A 535 -6.03 0.18 -24.84
N GLU A 536 -5.55 1.40 -25.10
CA GLU A 536 -4.50 1.65 -26.08
C GLU A 536 -3.20 0.93 -25.68
N ALA A 537 -2.49 0.38 -26.66
CA ALA A 537 -1.24 -0.33 -26.47
C ALA A 537 -0.12 0.36 -27.25
N ILE A 538 0.93 0.77 -26.54
CA ILE A 538 2.15 1.32 -27.15
C ILE A 538 3.17 0.18 -27.21
N PHE A 539 3.80 0.01 -28.37
CA PHE A 539 4.81 -1.02 -28.57
C PHE A 539 5.94 -0.55 -29.49
N HIS A 540 7.11 -1.16 -29.33
CA HIS A 540 8.28 -0.94 -30.18
C HIS A 540 9.17 -2.18 -30.23
N PHE A 541 9.89 -2.37 -31.34
CA PHE A 541 10.94 -3.40 -31.38
C PHE A 541 12.17 -2.96 -30.56
N VAL A 542 12.99 -3.89 -30.10
CA VAL A 542 14.22 -3.60 -29.34
C VAL A 542 15.43 -4.07 -30.17
N PRO A 543 16.38 -3.17 -30.54
CA PRO A 543 16.36 -1.72 -30.31
C PRO A 543 15.25 -1.00 -31.12
N PRO A 544 14.77 0.17 -30.66
CA PRO A 544 13.64 0.86 -31.28
C PRO A 544 13.97 1.28 -32.72
N PRO A 545 13.17 0.86 -33.71
CA PRO A 545 13.27 1.41 -35.05
C PRO A 545 12.94 2.89 -35.01
N GLN A 546 13.68 3.72 -35.73
CA GLN A 546 13.34 5.13 -35.93
C GLN A 546 12.59 5.28 -37.26
N PRO A 547 11.41 5.97 -37.29
CA PRO A 547 10.67 6.55 -36.16
C PRO A 547 9.89 5.51 -35.33
N GLN A 548 9.63 5.83 -34.06
CA GLN A 548 8.87 4.99 -33.13
C GLN A 548 7.44 4.73 -33.67
N ALA A 549 6.98 3.48 -33.57
CA ALA A 549 5.64 3.10 -34.01
C ALA A 549 4.56 3.80 -33.14
N PRO A 550 3.47 4.30 -33.74
CA PRO A 550 2.38 4.93 -32.99
C PRO A 550 1.63 3.90 -32.12
N GLY A 551 1.06 4.38 -31.01
CA GLY A 551 0.17 3.61 -30.15
C GLY A 551 -1.06 3.08 -30.91
N LYS A 552 -1.49 1.86 -30.57
CA LYS A 552 -2.64 1.19 -31.17
C LYS A 552 -3.87 1.23 -30.30
N ARG A 553 -4.99 1.68 -30.86
CA ARG A 553 -6.29 1.62 -30.16
C ARG A 553 -6.79 0.19 -30.04
N ALA A 554 -7.58 -0.06 -28.99
CA ALA A 554 -8.22 -1.35 -28.76
C ALA A 554 -9.05 -1.79 -29.97
N GLY A 555 -8.94 -3.07 -30.35
CA GLY A 555 -9.66 -3.68 -31.46
C GLY A 555 -9.04 -3.46 -32.84
N GLN A 556 -7.91 -2.76 -32.96
CA GLN A 556 -7.24 -2.53 -34.25
C GLN A 556 -6.14 -3.56 -34.53
N THR A 557 -6.01 -3.92 -35.81
CA THR A 557 -4.96 -4.75 -36.39
C THR A 557 -4.04 -3.91 -37.29
N TYR A 558 -2.73 -4.17 -37.26
CA TYR A 558 -1.80 -3.62 -38.25
C TYR A 558 -0.92 -4.74 -38.77
N GLU A 559 -0.64 -4.69 -40.05
CA GLU A 559 0.38 -5.51 -40.69
C GLU A 559 1.74 -4.84 -40.52
N ILE A 560 2.74 -5.63 -40.15
CA ILE A 560 4.15 -5.24 -40.09
C ILE A 560 4.90 -6.10 -41.08
N GLU A 561 5.68 -5.46 -41.93
CA GLU A 561 6.64 -6.12 -42.81
C GLU A 561 8.04 -5.98 -42.20
N LEU A 562 8.62 -7.09 -41.80
CA LEU A 562 10.02 -7.20 -41.38
C LEU A 562 10.84 -7.64 -42.59
N THR A 563 12.00 -7.05 -42.83
CA THR A 563 12.88 -7.45 -43.92
C THR A 563 14.14 -8.11 -43.38
N VAL A 564 14.39 -9.36 -43.75
CA VAL A 564 15.63 -10.08 -43.44
C VAL A 564 16.60 -9.91 -44.59
N MET A 565 17.86 -9.61 -44.27
CA MET A 565 18.89 -9.40 -45.27
C MET A 565 20.28 -9.58 -44.66
N VAL A 566 21.20 -10.11 -45.46
CA VAL A 566 22.60 -10.24 -45.09
C VAL A 566 23.41 -9.32 -45.99
N ASP A 567 23.92 -8.22 -45.42
CA ASP A 567 24.83 -7.29 -46.07
C ASP A 567 26.30 -7.68 -45.74
N GLY A 568 27.22 -7.38 -46.66
CA GLY A 568 28.67 -7.37 -46.39
C GLY A 568 29.16 -6.01 -45.88
N GLY A 569 30.47 -5.81 -45.89
CA GLY A 569 31.13 -4.59 -45.41
C GLY A 569 31.33 -4.54 -43.90
N PRO A 570 31.94 -3.45 -43.37
CA PRO A 570 32.27 -3.33 -41.95
C PRO A 570 31.02 -3.42 -41.05
N GLY A 571 31.00 -4.39 -40.13
CA GLY A 571 29.86 -4.65 -39.25
C GLY A 571 28.63 -5.24 -39.97
N GLY A 572 28.81 -5.78 -41.17
CA GLY A 572 27.79 -6.50 -41.93
C GLY A 572 27.44 -7.86 -41.33
N GLY A 573 26.25 -8.37 -41.69
CA GLY A 573 25.78 -9.68 -41.20
C GLY A 573 26.60 -10.86 -41.74
N ALA A 574 27.22 -10.71 -42.91
CA ALA A 574 28.04 -11.76 -43.51
C ALA A 574 29.26 -12.13 -42.64
N GLU A 575 29.92 -11.12 -42.04
CA GLU A 575 31.04 -11.30 -41.12
C GLU A 575 30.59 -12.06 -39.86
N ALA A 576 29.51 -11.62 -39.22
CA ALA A 576 28.98 -12.26 -38.01
C ALA A 576 28.58 -13.73 -38.24
N LEU A 577 28.01 -14.02 -39.41
CA LEU A 577 27.64 -15.38 -39.80
C LEU A 577 28.84 -16.23 -40.25
N SER A 578 29.96 -15.63 -40.64
CA SER A 578 31.16 -16.37 -41.10
C SER A 578 31.80 -17.23 -39.99
N ALA A 579 31.66 -16.81 -38.72
CA ALA A 579 32.17 -17.54 -37.57
C ALA A 579 31.40 -18.84 -37.27
N THR A 580 30.24 -19.05 -37.90
CA THR A 580 29.48 -20.29 -37.73
C THR A 580 30.14 -21.42 -38.53
N SER A 581 30.63 -22.45 -37.80
CA SER A 581 31.35 -23.59 -38.36
C SER A 581 30.38 -24.57 -39.04
N SER A 582 29.87 -24.19 -40.22
CA SER A 582 29.16 -25.10 -41.11
C SER A 582 30.15 -25.62 -42.16
N SER A 583 30.31 -26.93 -42.26
CA SER A 583 31.08 -27.56 -43.35
C SER A 583 30.35 -27.46 -44.69
N SER A 584 29.07 -27.10 -44.68
CA SER A 584 28.29 -26.72 -45.87
C SER A 584 28.24 -25.19 -45.98
N GLY A 585 28.37 -24.63 -47.19
CA GLY A 585 28.32 -23.18 -47.44
C GLY A 585 27.02 -22.49 -46.96
N ALA A 586 25.96 -23.25 -46.68
CA ALA A 586 24.75 -22.73 -46.04
C ALA A 586 24.88 -22.60 -44.51
N VAL A 587 24.45 -21.45 -43.98
CA VAL A 587 24.47 -21.09 -42.57
C VAL A 587 23.03 -20.95 -42.04
N PRO A 588 22.65 -21.59 -40.92
CA PRO A 588 21.34 -21.38 -40.33
C PRO A 588 21.21 -19.95 -39.78
N LEU A 589 20.06 -19.33 -40.04
CA LEU A 589 19.66 -18.07 -39.41
C LEU A 589 18.73 -18.39 -38.23
N ASP A 590 19.10 -17.90 -37.05
CA ASP A 590 18.27 -17.96 -35.85
C ASP A 590 18.33 -16.61 -35.14
N VAL A 591 17.31 -15.78 -35.35
CA VAL A 591 17.26 -14.39 -34.87
C VAL A 591 15.98 -14.19 -34.07
N ILE A 592 16.08 -13.56 -32.90
CA ILE A 592 14.92 -13.20 -32.08
C ILE A 592 14.70 -11.69 -32.16
N ALA A 593 13.58 -11.28 -32.74
CA ALA A 593 13.10 -9.91 -32.67
C ALA A 593 12.22 -9.74 -31.42
N ILE A 594 12.59 -8.78 -30.56
CA ILE A 594 11.87 -8.49 -29.32
C ILE A 594 10.92 -7.33 -29.57
N LEU A 595 9.61 -7.56 -29.42
CA LEU A 595 8.57 -6.54 -29.46
C LEU A 595 8.12 -6.22 -28.03
N ARG A 596 8.51 -5.05 -27.53
CA ARG A 596 8.14 -4.56 -26.21
C ARG A 596 6.77 -3.91 -26.24
N ILE A 597 5.89 -4.29 -25.31
CA ILE A 597 4.60 -3.64 -25.07
C ILE A 597 4.70 -2.90 -23.73
N GLU A 598 4.56 -1.59 -23.76
CA GLU A 598 4.60 -0.76 -22.56
C GLU A 598 3.56 -1.24 -21.54
N ASP A 599 3.96 -1.36 -20.28
CA ASP A 599 3.15 -1.84 -19.16
C ASP A 599 2.54 -3.26 -19.31
N SER A 600 3.01 -4.07 -20.29
CA SER A 600 2.55 -5.46 -20.47
C SER A 600 3.65 -6.48 -20.73
N GLY A 601 4.90 -6.06 -20.97
CA GLY A 601 6.04 -6.95 -21.17
C GLY A 601 6.37 -7.23 -22.64
N ASP A 602 7.23 -8.21 -22.88
CA ASP A 602 7.84 -8.45 -24.19
C ASP A 602 7.21 -9.64 -24.93
N LYS A 603 7.14 -9.54 -26.27
CA LYS A 603 6.82 -10.63 -27.21
C LYS A 603 8.07 -10.97 -28.01
N PHE A 604 8.39 -12.26 -28.09
CA PHE A 604 9.56 -12.77 -28.79
C PHE A 604 9.13 -13.35 -30.12
N ILE A 605 9.64 -12.81 -31.22
CA ILE A 605 9.36 -13.26 -32.58
C ILE A 605 10.62 -13.95 -33.09
N SER A 606 10.52 -15.25 -33.35
CA SER A 606 11.63 -16.05 -33.88
C SER A 606 11.65 -15.95 -35.40
N ILE A 607 12.81 -15.63 -35.96
CA ILE A 607 13.06 -15.55 -37.39
C ILE A 607 14.09 -16.61 -37.74
N GLY A 608 13.63 -17.66 -38.42
CA GLY A 608 14.45 -18.75 -38.93
C GLY A 608 14.77 -18.57 -40.41
N GLY A 609 15.77 -19.30 -40.90
CA GLY A 609 16.05 -19.42 -42.33
C GLY A 609 17.42 -20.03 -42.63
N ARG A 610 17.82 -20.01 -43.90
CA ARG A 610 19.13 -20.48 -44.36
C ARG A 610 19.80 -19.39 -45.21
N TYR A 611 20.92 -18.88 -44.71
CA TYR A 611 21.80 -17.97 -45.44
C TYR A 611 22.72 -18.77 -46.37
N LEU A 612 22.74 -18.42 -47.65
CA LEU A 612 23.70 -18.96 -48.61
C LEU A 612 24.92 -18.06 -48.65
N ARG A 613 26.03 -18.55 -48.10
CA ARG A 613 27.27 -17.79 -47.98
C ARG A 613 27.79 -17.38 -49.35
N SER A 614 28.14 -16.11 -49.47
CA SER A 614 28.91 -15.58 -50.59
C SER A 614 30.33 -15.24 -50.14
N PHE A 615 31.29 -15.21 -51.07
CA PHE A 615 32.63 -14.66 -50.80
C PHE A 615 32.58 -13.15 -50.51
N LEU A 616 31.54 -12.45 -50.96
CA LEU A 616 31.29 -11.05 -50.61
C LEU A 616 30.97 -10.93 -49.11
N GLY A 617 31.72 -10.07 -48.40
CA GLY A 617 31.50 -9.86 -46.97
C GLY A 617 32.27 -10.79 -46.05
N LEU A 618 33.04 -11.75 -46.58
CA LEU A 618 33.89 -12.61 -45.76
C LEU A 618 35.23 -11.92 -45.44
N PRO A 619 35.79 -12.13 -44.23
CA PRO A 619 37.15 -11.70 -43.91
C PRO A 619 38.17 -12.33 -44.87
N LEU A 620 39.23 -11.61 -45.18
CA LEU A 620 40.24 -12.05 -46.13
C LEU A 620 40.96 -13.31 -45.63
N GLU A 621 41.21 -13.39 -44.33
CA GLU A 621 41.81 -14.54 -43.65
C GLU A 621 40.91 -15.78 -43.74
N THR A 622 39.58 -15.58 -43.72
CA THR A 622 38.63 -16.68 -43.92
C THR A 622 38.71 -17.19 -45.36
N LEU A 623 38.72 -16.29 -46.35
CA LEU A 623 38.84 -16.67 -47.76
C LEU A 623 40.15 -17.43 -48.07
N VAL A 624 41.27 -16.98 -47.49
CA VAL A 624 42.56 -17.68 -47.61
C VAL A 624 42.50 -19.06 -46.93
N GLY A 625 41.98 -19.13 -45.71
CA GLY A 625 41.86 -20.38 -44.95
C GLY A 625 40.91 -21.41 -45.57
N MET A 626 39.95 -20.98 -46.40
CA MET A 626 39.09 -21.89 -47.16
C MET A 626 39.84 -22.64 -48.27
N GLY A 627 40.99 -22.13 -48.73
CA GLY A 627 41.76 -22.73 -49.81
C GLY A 627 40.90 -23.00 -51.06
N GLN A 628 40.86 -24.25 -51.51
CA GLN A 628 40.06 -24.65 -52.67
C GLN A 628 38.57 -24.89 -52.36
N GLN A 629 38.14 -24.87 -51.09
CA GLN A 629 36.73 -25.06 -50.75
C GLN A 629 35.86 -23.87 -51.18
N PRO A 630 34.77 -24.07 -51.95
CA PRO A 630 33.96 -22.97 -52.45
C PRO A 630 33.18 -22.28 -51.31
N ALA A 631 32.89 -20.99 -51.47
CA ALA A 631 32.08 -20.22 -50.51
C ALA A 631 30.65 -20.78 -50.39
N LEU A 632 30.11 -21.25 -51.51
CA LEU A 632 28.82 -21.91 -51.64
C LEU A 632 28.98 -23.23 -52.38
N ALA A 633 28.30 -24.29 -51.94
CA ALA A 633 28.38 -25.56 -52.65
C ALA A 633 27.88 -25.41 -54.10
N PRO A 634 28.55 -25.98 -55.11
CA PRO A 634 28.18 -25.72 -56.51
C PRO A 634 26.75 -26.12 -56.88
N ALA A 635 26.20 -27.15 -56.21
CA ALA A 635 24.80 -27.54 -56.34
C ALA A 635 23.84 -26.47 -55.79
N GLU A 636 24.18 -25.84 -54.66
CA GLU A 636 23.40 -24.74 -54.08
C GLU A 636 23.52 -23.48 -54.94
N ALA A 637 24.70 -23.15 -55.43
CA ALA A 637 24.90 -22.03 -56.35
C ALA A 637 24.09 -22.21 -57.66
N SER A 638 24.07 -23.43 -58.21
CA SER A 638 23.30 -23.76 -59.41
C SER A 638 21.79 -23.71 -59.16
N ALA A 639 21.33 -24.19 -58.00
CA ALA A 639 19.93 -24.11 -57.62
C ALA A 639 19.46 -22.65 -57.41
N LEU A 640 20.31 -21.82 -56.79
CA LEU A 640 20.05 -20.38 -56.66
C LEU A 640 20.00 -19.72 -58.04
N ALA A 641 20.96 -19.98 -58.93
CA ALA A 641 20.97 -19.46 -60.30
C ALA A 641 19.67 -19.82 -61.05
N GLY A 642 19.23 -21.08 -60.96
CA GLY A 642 17.97 -21.53 -61.56
C GLY A 642 16.74 -20.81 -61.00
N LYS A 643 16.67 -20.60 -59.68
CA LYS A 643 15.57 -19.86 -59.04
C LYS A 643 15.53 -18.39 -59.44
N LEU A 644 16.69 -17.81 -59.72
CA LEU A 644 16.85 -16.43 -60.15
C LEU A 644 16.66 -16.22 -61.66
N GLY A 645 16.49 -17.30 -62.43
CA GLY A 645 16.39 -17.24 -63.90
C GLY A 645 17.71 -16.84 -64.57
N LEU A 646 18.84 -17.05 -63.90
CA LEU A 646 20.17 -16.77 -64.44
C LEU A 646 20.63 -17.91 -65.37
N PRO A 647 21.57 -17.65 -66.31
CA PRO A 647 22.15 -18.71 -67.13
C PRO A 647 22.81 -19.80 -66.26
N PRO A 648 22.83 -21.08 -66.71
CA PRO A 648 23.51 -22.15 -66.00
C PRO A 648 24.98 -21.79 -65.72
N LEU A 649 25.45 -22.10 -64.51
CA LEU A 649 26.86 -21.94 -64.19
C LEU A 649 27.67 -22.94 -65.04
N LEU A 650 28.61 -22.44 -65.84
CA LEU A 650 29.42 -23.30 -66.69
C LEU A 650 30.45 -24.01 -65.82
N LEU A 651 30.51 -25.35 -65.88
CA LEU A 651 31.56 -26.15 -65.25
C LEU A 651 32.87 -25.95 -66.03
N MET A 652 33.41 -24.74 -66.00
CA MET A 652 34.76 -24.44 -66.44
C MET A 652 35.67 -24.86 -65.31
N GLY A 653 36.65 -25.72 -65.63
CA GLY A 653 37.46 -26.43 -64.64
C GLY A 653 37.96 -25.50 -63.53
N ALA A 654 38.16 -26.07 -62.33
CA ALA A 654 38.94 -25.39 -61.30
C ALA A 654 40.20 -24.80 -61.95
N PRO A 655 40.63 -23.57 -61.55
CA PRO A 655 41.75 -22.88 -62.18
C PRO A 655 42.89 -23.87 -62.41
N THR A 656 43.33 -23.98 -63.67
CA THR A 656 44.27 -24.99 -64.16
C THR A 656 45.42 -25.19 -63.19
N ALA A 657 45.91 -26.43 -63.04
CA ALA A 657 46.92 -26.82 -62.04
C ALA A 657 48.19 -25.92 -62.00
N ASP A 658 48.53 -25.19 -63.07
CA ASP A 658 49.63 -24.20 -63.07
C ASP A 658 49.33 -22.89 -62.30
N ALA A 659 48.06 -22.61 -61.98
CA ALA A 659 47.64 -21.51 -61.10
C ALA A 659 47.45 -21.95 -59.63
N CYS A 660 47.65 -23.24 -59.35
CA CYS A 660 47.57 -23.84 -58.02
C CYS A 660 48.97 -24.03 -57.42
N ALA A 661 49.65 -22.95 -57.06
CA ALA A 661 50.60 -23.00 -55.95
C ALA A 661 49.81 -22.93 -54.64
N ASP A 662 49.18 -24.03 -54.25
CA ASP A 662 48.78 -24.42 -52.88
C ASP A 662 48.37 -23.32 -51.86
N GLY A 663 47.69 -22.23 -52.22
CA GLY A 663 47.37 -21.17 -51.24
C GLY A 663 48.59 -20.58 -50.51
N ALA A 664 49.80 -20.94 -50.95
CA ALA A 664 51.07 -20.67 -50.27
C ALA A 664 51.50 -19.20 -50.43
N ASP A 665 50.92 -18.51 -51.41
CA ASP A 665 51.12 -17.09 -51.68
C ASP A 665 50.14 -16.18 -50.92
N GLY A 666 49.16 -16.74 -50.18
CA GLY A 666 48.22 -15.97 -49.37
C GLY A 666 47.14 -15.18 -50.14
N VAL A 667 46.98 -15.40 -51.46
CA VAL A 667 45.96 -14.71 -52.28
C VAL A 667 44.66 -15.52 -52.34
N PRO A 668 43.48 -14.96 -52.06
CA PRO A 668 42.20 -15.66 -52.25
C PRO A 668 41.98 -16.10 -53.69
N LYS A 669 41.39 -17.29 -53.90
CA LYS A 669 41.12 -17.81 -55.24
C LYS A 669 40.09 -16.97 -56.01
N GLU A 670 39.14 -16.35 -55.31
CA GLU A 670 38.12 -15.49 -55.90
C GLU A 670 38.76 -14.23 -56.47
N LEU A 671 39.72 -13.64 -55.74
CA LEU A 671 40.53 -12.54 -56.24
C LEU A 671 41.39 -12.98 -57.44
N ARG A 672 42.02 -14.16 -57.38
CA ARG A 672 42.72 -14.72 -58.54
C ARG A 672 41.82 -14.85 -59.76
N GLY A 673 40.60 -15.35 -59.59
CA GLY A 673 39.62 -15.48 -60.65
C GLY A 673 39.24 -14.13 -61.28
N LEU A 674 39.01 -13.11 -60.45
CA LEU A 674 38.75 -11.74 -60.91
C LEU A 674 39.94 -11.14 -61.67
N LEU A 675 41.15 -11.27 -61.12
CA LEU A 675 42.37 -10.72 -61.73
C LEU A 675 42.76 -11.44 -63.02
N ALA A 676 42.57 -12.76 -63.10
CA ALA A 676 42.82 -13.54 -64.31
C ALA A 676 41.87 -13.11 -65.45
N ALA A 677 40.59 -12.89 -65.15
CA ALA A 677 39.62 -12.41 -66.13
C ALA A 677 39.93 -10.96 -66.60
N LEU A 678 40.44 -10.09 -65.72
CA LEU A 678 40.86 -8.74 -66.08
C LEU A 678 42.11 -8.70 -66.99
N ARG A 679 43.05 -9.64 -66.82
CA ARG A 679 44.28 -9.74 -67.62
C ARG A 679 44.03 -10.10 -69.09
N ALA A 680 42.90 -10.71 -69.43
CA ALA A 680 42.64 -11.21 -70.79
C ALA A 680 42.37 -10.09 -71.81
N ASP A 681 41.74 -8.97 -71.43
CA ASP A 681 41.48 -7.80 -72.32
C ASP A 681 40.98 -6.54 -71.54
N GLY A 682 41.06 -6.50 -70.20
CA GLY A 682 40.07 -5.78 -69.38
C GLY A 682 40.53 -4.64 -68.46
N ALA A 683 41.82 -4.45 -68.21
CA ALA A 683 42.24 -3.45 -67.22
C ALA A 683 41.85 -2.00 -67.59
N ALA A 684 41.73 -1.71 -68.90
CA ALA A 684 41.16 -0.47 -69.44
C ALA A 684 39.74 -0.18 -68.93
N ALA A 685 38.97 -1.20 -68.54
CA ALA A 685 37.64 -1.04 -67.98
C ALA A 685 37.67 -0.15 -66.73
N LEU A 686 38.73 -0.22 -65.92
CA LEU A 686 38.93 0.61 -64.72
C LEU A 686 39.11 2.11 -65.02
N ARG A 687 39.28 2.51 -66.30
CA ARG A 687 39.54 3.90 -66.72
C ARG A 687 38.32 4.79 -66.67
N GLN A 688 37.14 4.27 -66.98
CA GLN A 688 36.04 5.17 -67.29
C GLN A 688 35.55 5.91 -66.03
N PRO A 689 35.50 7.26 -66.04
CA PRO A 689 34.62 8.01 -65.15
C PRO A 689 33.18 7.70 -65.60
N GLY A 690 32.69 6.51 -65.23
CA GLY A 690 31.61 5.86 -65.97
C GLY A 690 31.28 4.44 -65.50
N ILE A 691 32.19 3.68 -64.88
CA ILE A 691 31.77 2.45 -64.15
C ILE A 691 30.73 2.81 -63.07
N LEU A 692 30.85 4.01 -62.48
CA LEU A 692 29.85 4.63 -61.60
C LEU A 692 28.81 5.51 -62.34
N GLY A 693 29.04 5.84 -63.61
CA GLY A 693 28.32 6.88 -64.36
C GLY A 693 27.49 6.43 -65.57
N GLU A 694 27.63 5.20 -66.06
CA GLU A 694 26.80 4.65 -67.13
C GLU A 694 26.26 3.26 -66.76
N SER A 695 27.08 2.30 -66.31
CA SER A 695 26.55 1.03 -65.79
C SER A 695 25.88 1.23 -64.43
N SER A 696 26.57 1.86 -63.47
CA SER A 696 25.94 2.24 -62.20
C SER A 696 24.95 3.38 -62.38
N ALA A 697 25.10 4.34 -63.31
CA ALA A 697 24.06 5.38 -63.46
C ALA A 697 22.80 4.87 -64.16
N THR A 698 22.87 3.81 -64.97
CA THR A 698 21.67 3.16 -65.52
C THR A 698 20.95 2.36 -64.44
N VAL A 699 21.70 1.71 -63.55
CA VAL A 699 21.18 1.02 -62.35
C VAL A 699 20.64 2.03 -61.31
N LEU A 700 21.37 3.11 -61.03
CA LEU A 700 20.99 4.21 -60.12
C LEU A 700 19.81 5.02 -60.68
N ARG A 701 19.74 5.30 -62.00
CA ARG A 701 18.56 5.93 -62.65
C ARG A 701 17.32 5.05 -62.61
N ARG A 702 17.47 3.72 -62.55
CA ARG A 702 16.35 2.77 -62.44
C ARG A 702 15.85 2.59 -61.01
N VAL A 703 16.71 2.75 -60.01
CA VAL A 703 16.37 2.63 -58.58
C VAL A 703 15.77 3.93 -58.02
N ASP A 704 16.22 5.11 -58.49
CA ASP A 704 15.68 6.42 -58.08
C ASP A 704 14.42 6.82 -58.86
N GLY A 705 13.48 5.88 -59.03
CA GLY A 705 12.19 6.13 -59.65
C GLY A 705 11.37 7.23 -58.97
N GLY A 706 11.49 8.46 -59.48
CA GLY A 706 10.48 9.52 -59.37
C GLY A 706 10.25 10.10 -57.98
N GLY A 707 11.12 11.01 -57.52
CA GLY A 707 10.80 11.85 -56.37
C GLY A 707 12.00 12.68 -55.90
N ALA A 708 12.00 13.97 -56.28
CA ALA A 708 12.79 15.09 -55.76
C ALA A 708 14.00 14.77 -54.85
N GLY A 709 15.22 15.01 -55.34
CA GLY A 709 16.38 15.20 -54.46
C GLY A 709 17.72 14.65 -54.93
N VAL A 710 18.05 14.71 -56.22
CA VAL A 710 19.46 14.73 -56.63
C VAL A 710 19.64 15.99 -57.45
N GLU A 711 20.26 17.02 -56.85
CA GLU A 711 20.81 18.11 -57.64
C GLU A 711 21.85 17.50 -58.57
N ALA A 712 21.47 17.37 -59.84
CA ALA A 712 22.44 17.27 -60.92
C ALA A 712 23.21 18.59 -60.93
N VAL A 713 24.37 18.64 -60.27
CA VAL A 713 25.35 19.70 -60.49
C VAL A 713 25.75 19.58 -61.96
N GLY A 714 25.36 20.59 -62.73
CA GLY A 714 25.39 20.58 -64.17
C GLY A 714 26.78 20.36 -64.76
N LEU A 715 26.84 19.49 -65.76
CA LEU A 715 27.83 19.54 -66.83
C LEU A 715 27.44 20.68 -67.79
N THR A 716 27.61 21.92 -67.37
CA THR A 716 27.57 23.06 -68.30
C THR A 716 28.66 24.06 -67.95
N GLY A 717 29.70 24.06 -68.78
CA GLY A 717 30.58 25.20 -69.02
C GLY A 717 31.87 25.22 -68.22
N VAL A 718 32.97 24.78 -68.85
CA VAL A 718 34.18 25.61 -68.98
C VAL A 718 34.80 25.30 -70.33
N ALA A 719 34.94 26.35 -71.14
CA ALA A 719 35.64 26.34 -72.40
C ALA A 719 37.15 26.18 -72.20
N ALA A 720 37.80 25.61 -73.21
CA ALA A 720 39.24 25.53 -73.45
C ALA A 720 40.10 26.54 -72.66
N GLY A 721 41.03 26.02 -71.84
CA GLY A 721 42.12 26.82 -71.28
C GLY A 721 42.75 26.22 -70.03
N ASN A 722 43.97 25.71 -70.19
CA ASN A 722 45.00 25.38 -69.20
C ASN A 722 44.82 24.09 -68.35
N ASP A 723 45.80 23.20 -68.55
CA ASP A 723 46.20 22.10 -67.67
C ASP A 723 46.43 22.59 -66.22
N GLU A 724 45.56 22.21 -65.29
CA GLU A 724 45.89 21.76 -63.92
C GLU A 724 44.69 20.96 -63.38
N GLY A 725 44.98 19.84 -62.70
CA GLY A 725 44.07 18.72 -62.52
C GLY A 725 42.90 18.97 -61.57
N LEU A 726 41.69 18.90 -62.12
CA LEU A 726 40.47 18.72 -61.35
C LEU A 726 40.26 17.21 -61.11
N PHE A 727 40.63 16.73 -59.92
CA PHE A 727 40.37 15.35 -59.49
C PHE A 727 38.87 15.09 -59.41
N VAL A 728 38.34 14.27 -60.32
CA VAL A 728 37.02 13.67 -60.15
C VAL A 728 37.15 12.59 -59.08
N GLU A 729 36.63 12.85 -57.88
CA GLU A 729 36.57 11.85 -56.80
C GLU A 729 35.86 10.60 -57.32
N ALA A 730 36.57 9.48 -57.46
CA ALA A 730 35.97 8.17 -57.62
C ALA A 730 35.16 7.87 -56.34
N ARG A 731 33.88 8.21 -56.31
CA ARG A 731 33.03 8.01 -55.13
C ARG A 731 32.46 6.60 -55.14
N GLN A 732 32.73 5.82 -54.09
CA GLN A 732 31.98 4.59 -53.84
C GLN A 732 30.46 4.88 -53.93
N PRO A 733 29.62 3.92 -54.36
CA PRO A 733 28.19 4.05 -54.18
C PRO A 733 27.92 4.24 -52.68
N THR A 734 27.49 5.45 -52.31
CA THR A 734 27.39 5.88 -50.91
C THR A 734 26.19 5.28 -50.20
N SER A 735 25.19 4.80 -50.95
CA SER A 735 24.03 4.13 -50.38
C SER A 735 24.17 2.61 -50.43
N ARG A 736 23.76 1.93 -49.35
CA ARG A 736 23.67 0.46 -49.32
C ARG A 736 22.76 -0.09 -50.42
N GLU A 737 21.73 0.65 -50.82
CA GLU A 737 20.82 0.18 -51.87
C GLU A 737 21.48 0.16 -53.26
N ALA A 738 22.34 1.14 -53.55
CA ALA A 738 23.13 1.12 -54.78
C ALA A 738 24.08 -0.09 -54.82
N GLN A 739 24.73 -0.40 -53.69
CA GLN A 739 25.59 -1.59 -53.57
C GLN A 739 24.78 -2.88 -53.78
N ARG A 740 23.58 -2.97 -53.19
CA ARG A 740 22.68 -4.13 -53.37
C ARG A 740 22.19 -4.26 -54.80
N ALA A 741 21.85 -3.16 -55.46
CA ALA A 741 21.48 -3.17 -56.87
C ALA A 741 22.61 -3.72 -57.74
N LEU A 742 23.85 -3.28 -57.47
CA LEU A 742 25.03 -3.79 -58.16
C LEU A 742 25.27 -5.28 -57.90
N ILE A 743 25.09 -5.76 -56.66
CA ILE A 743 25.15 -7.20 -56.33
C ILE A 743 24.15 -8.00 -57.18
N ARG A 744 22.94 -7.48 -57.40
CA ARG A 744 21.90 -8.16 -58.20
C ARG A 744 22.24 -8.22 -59.68
N GLU A 745 22.82 -7.16 -60.23
CA GLU A 745 23.26 -7.13 -61.65
C GLU A 745 24.43 -8.08 -61.88
N LEU A 746 25.39 -8.13 -60.96
CA LEU A 746 26.61 -8.95 -61.07
C LEU A 746 26.43 -10.37 -60.51
N GLU A 747 25.19 -10.75 -60.19
CA GLU A 747 24.89 -11.96 -59.41
C GLU A 747 25.35 -13.24 -60.11
N TRP A 748 25.31 -13.26 -61.45
CA TRP A 748 25.78 -14.42 -62.22
C TRP A 748 27.28 -14.63 -62.12
N LEU A 749 28.09 -13.57 -62.25
CA LEU A 749 29.54 -13.64 -62.07
C LEU A 749 29.91 -13.94 -60.62
N ARG A 750 29.18 -13.34 -59.65
CA ARG A 750 29.34 -13.63 -58.22
C ARG A 750 29.14 -15.12 -57.94
N LEU A 751 28.08 -15.73 -58.45
CA LEU A 751 27.75 -17.14 -58.21
C LEU A 751 28.77 -18.11 -58.82
N HIS A 752 29.44 -17.76 -59.91
CA HIS A 752 30.57 -18.55 -60.44
C HIS A 752 31.69 -18.64 -59.41
N LEU A 753 32.09 -17.48 -58.85
CA LEU A 753 33.13 -17.41 -57.84
C LEU A 753 32.70 -18.03 -56.51
N ASP A 754 31.44 -17.82 -56.08
CA ASP A 754 30.88 -18.46 -54.89
C ASP A 754 30.97 -19.99 -54.99
N ALA A 755 30.68 -20.55 -56.18
CA ALA A 755 30.80 -21.98 -56.48
C ALA A 755 32.23 -22.49 -56.64
N GLY A 756 33.24 -21.60 -56.61
CA GLY A 756 34.65 -21.94 -56.84
C GLY A 756 35.01 -22.19 -58.31
N TYR A 757 34.17 -21.76 -59.25
CA TYR A 757 34.45 -21.84 -60.69
C TYR A 757 35.24 -20.63 -61.18
N SER A 758 35.96 -20.80 -62.29
CA SER A 758 36.55 -19.68 -63.02
C SER A 758 35.47 -18.86 -63.74
N LEU A 759 35.70 -17.55 -63.86
CA LEU A 759 34.84 -16.68 -64.66
C LEU A 759 34.92 -17.09 -66.14
N PRO A 760 33.79 -17.05 -66.87
CA PRO A 760 33.77 -17.42 -68.28
C PRO A 760 34.55 -16.42 -69.13
N PRO A 761 35.24 -16.85 -70.20
CA PRO A 761 35.96 -15.92 -71.11
C PRO A 761 35.07 -14.89 -71.78
N SER A 762 33.75 -15.15 -71.84
CA SER A 762 32.74 -14.23 -72.38
C SER A 762 32.27 -13.18 -71.36
N ALA A 763 32.81 -13.16 -70.13
CA ALA A 763 32.44 -12.17 -69.13
C ALA A 763 32.86 -10.77 -69.60
N ASP A 764 31.96 -9.79 -69.46
CA ASP A 764 32.26 -8.41 -69.80
C ASP A 764 33.33 -7.87 -68.85
N PRO A 765 34.46 -7.32 -69.35
CA PRO A 765 35.52 -6.79 -68.50
C PRO A 765 35.08 -5.67 -67.54
N HIS A 766 34.05 -4.89 -67.90
CA HIS A 766 33.48 -3.86 -67.02
C HIS A 766 32.70 -4.47 -65.84
N ASP A 767 31.98 -5.57 -66.07
CA ASP A 767 31.27 -6.29 -65.01
C ASP A 767 32.24 -6.98 -64.04
N VAL A 768 33.34 -7.55 -64.57
CA VAL A 768 34.42 -8.11 -63.75
C VAL A 768 35.09 -7.03 -62.90
N ALA A 769 35.40 -5.87 -63.50
CA ALA A 769 35.95 -4.72 -62.78
C ALA A 769 34.98 -4.20 -61.70
N ALA A 770 33.69 -4.11 -62.01
CA ALA A 770 32.66 -3.71 -61.05
C ALA A 770 32.53 -4.70 -59.89
N LEU A 771 32.62 -6.01 -60.14
CA LEU A 771 32.57 -7.04 -59.11
C LEU A 771 33.82 -7.00 -58.20
N LEU A 772 35.00 -6.73 -58.76
CA LEU A 772 36.23 -6.53 -57.99
C LEU A 772 36.12 -5.33 -57.04
N LEU A 773 35.66 -4.18 -57.55
CA LEU A 773 35.47 -2.98 -56.72
C LEU A 773 34.41 -3.21 -55.65
N LEU A 774 33.28 -3.83 -56.02
CA LEU A 774 32.23 -4.22 -55.09
C LEU A 774 32.79 -5.13 -53.99
N TRP A 775 33.59 -6.14 -54.33
CA TRP A 775 34.23 -7.02 -53.34
C TRP A 775 35.14 -6.24 -52.39
N LEU A 776 36.01 -5.37 -52.90
CA LEU A 776 36.89 -4.51 -52.07
C LEU A 776 36.07 -3.66 -51.09
N GLY A 777 34.95 -3.09 -51.54
CA GLY A 777 34.04 -2.30 -50.70
C GLY A 777 33.19 -3.13 -49.72
N GLN A 778 33.04 -4.44 -49.94
CA GLN A 778 32.31 -5.35 -49.05
C GLN A 778 33.22 -6.09 -48.08
N LEU A 779 34.54 -5.88 -48.09
CA LEU A 779 35.41 -6.47 -47.08
C LEU A 779 35.06 -5.93 -45.69
N PRO A 780 35.00 -6.79 -44.64
CA PRO A 780 34.78 -6.33 -43.27
C PRO A 780 35.84 -5.34 -42.79
N GLN A 781 37.08 -5.53 -43.26
CA GLN A 781 38.19 -4.59 -43.10
C GLN A 781 38.72 -4.19 -44.48
N PRO A 782 38.94 -2.89 -44.74
CA PRO A 782 39.55 -2.45 -45.99
C PRO A 782 40.91 -3.11 -46.20
N LEU A 783 41.26 -3.34 -47.47
CA LEU A 783 42.50 -4.02 -47.85
C LEU A 783 43.76 -3.32 -47.28
N ILE A 784 43.71 -2.00 -47.15
CA ILE A 784 44.73 -1.23 -46.43
C ILE A 784 44.19 -0.87 -45.06
N SER A 785 44.89 -1.30 -44.02
CA SER A 785 44.43 -1.12 -42.65
C SER A 785 44.29 0.36 -42.29
N ARG A 786 43.41 0.64 -41.31
CA ARG A 786 43.21 2.00 -40.80
C ARG A 786 44.49 2.64 -40.28
N ALA A 787 45.36 1.86 -39.64
CA ALA A 787 46.65 2.34 -39.15
C ALA A 787 47.57 2.78 -40.30
N ALA A 788 47.66 1.98 -41.39
CA ALA A 788 48.42 2.35 -42.57
C ALA A 788 47.85 3.62 -43.24
N ALA A 789 46.53 3.69 -43.37
CA ALA A 789 45.83 4.81 -43.99
C ALA A 789 45.95 6.12 -43.20
N GLU A 790 45.95 6.06 -41.86
CA GLU A 790 46.16 7.22 -40.98
C GLU A 790 47.62 7.67 -40.98
N ALA A 791 48.57 6.73 -40.97
CA ALA A 791 49.99 7.06 -41.08
C ALA A 791 50.32 7.72 -42.42
N ALA A 792 49.81 7.18 -43.54
CA ALA A 792 49.96 7.78 -44.86
C ALA A 792 49.26 9.13 -44.98
N ALA A 793 48.10 9.33 -44.32
CA ALA A 793 47.43 10.62 -44.29
C ALA A 793 48.24 11.69 -43.55
N ALA A 794 48.92 11.32 -42.47
CA ALA A 794 49.73 12.22 -41.67
C ALA A 794 51.07 12.58 -42.34
N THR A 795 51.69 11.63 -43.04
CA THR A 795 52.94 11.86 -43.77
C THR A 795 53.00 10.93 -44.98
N PRO A 796 52.96 11.44 -46.23
CA PRO A 796 53.03 10.60 -47.41
C PRO A 796 54.42 9.96 -47.53
N PRO A 797 54.53 8.70 -47.99
CA PRO A 797 55.83 8.07 -48.21
C PRO A 797 56.60 8.79 -49.32
N ALA A 798 57.90 8.94 -49.15
CA ALA A 798 58.77 9.64 -50.11
C ALA A 798 59.17 8.75 -51.30
N SER A 799 59.03 7.42 -51.18
CA SER A 799 59.36 6.45 -52.22
C SER A 799 58.45 5.21 -52.19
N ALA A 800 58.53 4.40 -53.24
CA ALA A 800 57.81 3.12 -53.31
C ALA A 800 58.28 2.14 -52.22
N GLY A 801 59.58 2.17 -51.87
CA GLY A 801 60.14 1.36 -50.79
C GLY A 801 59.57 1.74 -49.41
N GLU A 802 59.44 3.05 -49.13
CA GLU A 802 58.79 3.53 -47.91
C GLU A 802 57.30 3.19 -47.86
N ALA A 803 56.60 3.32 -48.99
CA ALA A 803 55.21 2.91 -49.13
C ALA A 803 55.01 1.43 -48.79
N ALA A 804 55.85 0.55 -49.36
CA ALA A 804 55.80 -0.89 -49.08
C ALA A 804 56.15 -1.22 -47.62
N ALA A 805 57.14 -0.53 -47.02
CA ALA A 805 57.49 -0.71 -45.61
C ALA A 805 56.35 -0.29 -44.67
N LEU A 806 55.66 0.80 -44.99
CA LEU A 806 54.49 1.27 -44.23
C LEU A 806 53.37 0.23 -44.25
N LEU A 807 53.06 -0.33 -45.42
CA LEU A 807 52.04 -1.36 -45.57
C LEU A 807 52.40 -2.64 -44.81
N ARG A 808 53.64 -3.15 -44.95
CA ARG A 808 54.12 -4.34 -44.23
C ARG A 808 54.03 -4.20 -42.71
N ARG A 809 54.18 -2.98 -42.18
CA ARG A 809 54.09 -2.72 -40.75
C ARG A 809 52.68 -2.84 -40.19
N HIS A 810 51.66 -2.61 -41.02
CA HIS A 810 50.30 -2.32 -40.55
C HIS A 810 49.20 -3.19 -41.19
N CYS A 811 49.47 -3.89 -42.30
CA CYS A 811 48.50 -4.76 -42.97
C CYS A 811 48.78 -6.24 -42.67
N THR A 812 47.75 -7.08 -42.81
CA THR A 812 47.87 -8.54 -42.60
C THR A 812 48.60 -9.21 -43.77
N PRO A 813 49.22 -10.39 -43.57
CA PRO A 813 49.79 -11.20 -44.63
C PRO A 813 48.88 -11.38 -45.86
N ALA A 814 47.61 -11.74 -45.61
CA ALA A 814 46.62 -11.93 -46.66
C ALA A 814 46.33 -10.62 -47.41
N ALA A 815 46.25 -9.49 -46.69
CA ALA A 815 46.01 -8.18 -47.27
C ALA A 815 47.18 -7.72 -48.15
N LEU A 816 48.41 -7.97 -47.71
CA LEU A 816 49.62 -7.67 -48.48
C LEU A 816 49.69 -8.51 -49.75
N ALA A 817 49.42 -9.80 -49.67
CA ALA A 817 49.38 -10.71 -50.82
C ALA A 817 48.30 -10.29 -51.84
N ALA A 818 47.08 -10.03 -51.38
CA ALA A 818 45.99 -9.56 -52.23
C ALA A 818 46.29 -8.19 -52.88
N LEU A 819 46.90 -7.27 -52.12
CA LEU A 819 47.31 -5.96 -52.63
C LEU A 819 48.44 -6.09 -53.66
N ALA A 820 49.42 -6.94 -53.43
CA ALA A 820 50.52 -7.21 -54.38
C ALA A 820 49.99 -7.78 -55.70
N ALA A 821 49.09 -8.76 -55.63
CA ALA A 821 48.46 -9.36 -56.81
C ALA A 821 47.65 -8.32 -57.61
N LEU A 822 46.87 -7.49 -56.92
CA LEU A 822 46.10 -6.41 -57.54
C LEU A 822 47.02 -5.38 -58.20
N LEU A 823 48.03 -4.88 -57.48
CA LEU A 823 48.97 -3.89 -57.99
C LEU A 823 49.79 -4.41 -59.17
N SER A 824 50.19 -5.68 -59.16
CA SER A 824 50.88 -6.32 -60.30
C SER A 824 50.05 -6.21 -61.58
N VAL A 825 48.79 -6.64 -61.55
CA VAL A 825 47.88 -6.57 -62.71
C VAL A 825 47.65 -5.13 -63.18
N LEU A 826 47.53 -4.19 -62.25
CA LEU A 826 47.32 -2.78 -62.57
C LEU A 826 48.57 -2.11 -63.14
N ARG A 827 49.77 -2.52 -62.72
CA ARG A 827 51.04 -2.06 -63.29
C ARG A 827 51.24 -2.60 -64.71
N ASP A 828 50.91 -3.87 -64.95
CA ASP A 828 50.94 -4.45 -66.31
C ASP A 828 50.06 -3.63 -67.27
N ALA A 829 48.91 -3.16 -66.79
CA ALA A 829 47.99 -2.32 -67.55
C ALA A 829 48.49 -0.88 -67.82
N LEU A 830 49.47 -0.41 -67.04
CA LEU A 830 50.10 0.91 -67.19
C LEU A 830 51.33 0.86 -68.12
N ALA A 831 51.77 -0.32 -68.56
CA ALA A 831 52.89 -0.46 -69.47
C ALA A 831 52.66 0.38 -70.76
N PRO A 832 53.69 1.03 -71.33
CA PRO A 832 53.52 2.01 -72.41
C PRO A 832 52.69 1.52 -73.62
N GLU A 833 52.82 0.25 -73.99
CA GLU A 833 52.09 -0.37 -75.10
C GLU A 833 50.60 -0.56 -74.80
N ALA A 834 50.25 -0.95 -73.57
CA ALA A 834 48.88 -1.15 -73.10
C ALA A 834 48.18 0.18 -72.73
N ALA A 835 48.94 1.12 -72.18
CA ALA A 835 48.47 2.44 -71.78
C ALA A 835 48.10 3.33 -73.00
N ALA A 836 48.77 3.17 -74.14
CA ALA A 836 48.51 3.97 -75.34
C ALA A 836 47.10 3.75 -75.93
N GLY A 837 46.58 2.52 -75.88
CA GLY A 837 45.22 2.17 -76.34
C GLY A 837 44.15 2.34 -75.27
N SER A 838 44.52 2.11 -74.00
CA SER A 838 43.58 2.19 -72.88
C SER A 838 43.42 3.59 -72.34
N GLY A 839 44.46 4.45 -72.38
CA GLY A 839 44.61 5.80 -71.82
C GLY A 839 44.48 5.94 -70.30
N LEU A 840 44.72 4.84 -69.58
CA LEU A 840 44.88 4.80 -68.14
C LEU A 840 46.13 5.57 -67.70
N THR A 841 46.07 6.19 -66.52
CA THR A 841 47.25 6.77 -65.86
C THR A 841 47.38 6.25 -64.44
N ALA A 842 48.60 6.25 -63.91
CA ALA A 842 48.86 5.90 -62.51
C ALA A 842 48.02 6.75 -61.55
N ALA A 843 47.79 8.03 -61.86
CA ALA A 843 46.94 8.92 -61.07
C ALA A 843 45.46 8.48 -61.06
N THR A 844 44.92 8.07 -62.21
CA THR A 844 43.52 7.59 -62.28
C THR A 844 43.31 6.30 -61.49
N LEU A 845 44.22 5.34 -61.61
CA LEU A 845 44.15 4.08 -60.85
C LEU A 845 44.40 4.31 -59.35
N ALA A 846 45.33 5.20 -58.99
CA ALA A 846 45.57 5.58 -57.61
C ALA A 846 44.32 6.18 -56.96
N GLY A 847 43.54 6.98 -57.69
CA GLY A 847 42.27 7.54 -57.21
C GLY A 847 41.23 6.46 -56.94
N VAL A 848 41.09 5.50 -57.85
CA VAL A 848 40.18 4.35 -57.67
C VAL A 848 40.62 3.48 -56.48
N LEU A 849 41.89 3.06 -56.42
CA LEU A 849 42.38 2.25 -55.30
C LEU A 849 42.29 2.97 -53.96
N SER A 850 42.54 4.29 -53.93
CA SER A 850 42.38 5.06 -52.70
C SER A 850 40.93 5.09 -52.22
N ALA A 851 39.96 5.07 -53.13
CA ALA A 851 38.54 5.06 -52.77
C ALA A 851 38.05 3.68 -52.27
N TRP A 852 38.66 2.58 -52.74
CA TRP A 852 38.13 1.23 -52.50
C TRP A 852 38.98 0.37 -51.57
N CYS A 853 40.27 0.64 -51.45
CA CYS A 853 41.18 -0.13 -50.59
C CYS A 853 41.45 0.55 -49.23
N LEU A 854 41.21 1.85 -49.10
CA LEU A 854 41.43 2.61 -47.86
C LEU A 854 40.11 2.82 -47.09
N PRO A 855 40.15 2.90 -45.75
CA PRO A 855 39.01 3.35 -44.97
C PRO A 855 38.67 4.82 -45.25
N PRO A 856 37.41 5.24 -45.03
CA PRO A 856 37.02 6.64 -45.15
C PRO A 856 37.86 7.56 -44.27
N LEU A 857 38.06 8.79 -44.71
CA LEU A 857 38.75 9.81 -43.91
C LEU A 857 37.94 10.12 -42.65
N PRO A 858 38.60 10.24 -41.48
CA PRO A 858 37.90 10.64 -40.25
C PRO A 858 37.37 12.07 -40.38
N THR A 859 36.24 12.35 -39.71
CA THR A 859 35.70 13.71 -39.60
C THR A 859 36.74 14.63 -38.93
N GLY A 860 37.11 15.72 -39.61
CA GLY A 860 38.14 16.66 -39.15
C GLY A 860 39.57 16.31 -39.59
N ALA A 861 39.75 15.41 -40.56
CA ALA A 861 41.05 15.17 -41.18
C ALA A 861 41.64 16.45 -41.79
N ALA A 862 42.98 16.54 -41.81
CA ALA A 862 43.71 17.66 -42.39
C ALA A 862 43.40 17.81 -43.90
N ALA A 863 43.48 19.03 -44.43
CA ALA A 863 43.10 19.33 -45.81
C ALA A 863 43.94 18.56 -46.86
N ASP A 864 45.18 18.21 -46.51
CA ASP A 864 46.13 17.45 -47.32
C ASP A 864 46.03 15.93 -47.13
N ALA A 865 45.26 15.44 -46.15
CA ALA A 865 45.18 14.01 -45.82
C ALA A 865 44.75 13.12 -47.01
N ALA A 866 43.84 13.62 -47.85
CA ALA A 866 43.41 12.92 -49.05
C ALA A 866 44.53 12.83 -50.11
N ALA A 867 45.25 13.93 -50.32
CA ALA A 867 46.39 13.99 -51.23
C ALA A 867 47.55 13.10 -50.74
N ASN A 868 47.81 13.09 -49.44
CA ASN A 868 48.86 12.27 -48.82
C ASN A 868 48.55 10.77 -48.95
N ARG A 869 47.29 10.36 -48.78
CA ARG A 869 46.83 8.99 -49.04
C ARG A 869 46.92 8.61 -50.51
N LEU A 870 46.64 9.54 -51.42
CA LEU A 870 46.78 9.31 -52.86
C LEU A 870 48.25 9.09 -53.24
N ALA A 871 49.18 9.85 -52.64
CA ALA A 871 50.62 9.71 -52.88
C ALA A 871 51.15 8.30 -52.54
N LEU A 872 50.59 7.65 -51.52
CA LEU A 872 50.88 6.24 -51.21
C LEU A 872 50.57 5.31 -52.40
N MET A 873 49.41 5.46 -53.04
CA MET A 873 49.02 4.64 -54.19
C MET A 873 49.85 4.97 -55.43
N VAL A 874 50.12 6.26 -55.68
CA VAL A 874 50.92 6.72 -56.82
C VAL A 874 52.35 6.17 -56.74
N ALA A 875 52.96 6.15 -55.55
CA ALA A 875 54.30 5.61 -55.35
C ALA A 875 54.40 4.12 -55.75
N LEU A 876 53.38 3.32 -55.44
CA LEU A 876 53.34 1.89 -55.75
C LEU A 876 53.00 1.60 -57.23
N LEU A 877 52.29 2.51 -57.90
CA LEU A 877 51.91 2.39 -59.32
C LEU A 877 52.93 2.99 -60.30
N GLY A 878 54.04 3.56 -59.82
CA GLY A 878 55.02 4.26 -60.67
C GLY A 878 55.75 3.35 -61.69
N ASP A 879 56.14 3.88 -62.84
CA ASP A 879 56.68 3.13 -63.99
C ASP A 879 58.15 2.65 -63.83
N GLY A 880 58.72 2.77 -62.63
CA GLY A 880 60.14 2.46 -62.35
C GLY A 880 60.40 1.07 -61.75
N PRO A 881 61.63 0.53 -61.89
CA PRO A 881 62.02 -0.76 -61.32
C PRO A 881 61.95 -0.78 -59.78
N GLU A 882 62.11 0.37 -59.14
CA GLU A 882 61.96 0.51 -57.68
C GLU A 882 60.52 0.21 -57.22
N ALA A 883 59.53 0.69 -57.95
CA ALA A 883 58.13 0.45 -57.62
C ALA A 883 57.70 -0.98 -57.95
N ALA A 884 58.25 -1.57 -59.03
CA ALA A 884 58.06 -3.00 -59.32
C ALA A 884 58.61 -3.89 -58.20
N ALA A 885 59.86 -3.65 -57.79
CA ALA A 885 60.50 -4.37 -56.67
C ALA A 885 59.77 -4.14 -55.33
N ALA A 886 59.24 -2.94 -55.10
CA ALA A 886 58.46 -2.64 -53.90
C ALA A 886 57.14 -3.44 -53.85
N VAL A 887 56.45 -3.60 -54.99
CA VAL A 887 55.21 -4.37 -55.11
C VAL A 887 55.47 -5.87 -55.01
N GLU A 888 56.49 -6.40 -55.68
CA GLU A 888 56.93 -7.81 -55.53
C GLU A 888 57.31 -8.11 -54.08
N GLY A 889 58.06 -7.20 -53.45
CA GLY A 889 58.49 -7.31 -52.06
C GLY A 889 57.39 -7.15 -51.01
N LEU A 890 56.14 -6.78 -51.37
CA LEU A 890 55.04 -6.74 -50.40
C LEU A 890 54.72 -8.13 -49.83
N ALA A 891 54.94 -9.18 -50.64
CA ALA A 891 54.71 -10.58 -50.28
C ALA A 891 56.01 -11.33 -49.89
N GLU A 892 57.19 -10.73 -50.06
CA GLU A 892 58.48 -11.36 -49.72
C GLU A 892 58.80 -11.28 -48.21
N GLY A 893 59.37 -12.37 -47.67
CA GLY A 893 59.82 -12.44 -46.27
C GLY A 893 58.73 -12.80 -45.27
N MET A 894 57.56 -13.24 -45.73
CA MET A 894 56.55 -13.82 -44.85
C MET A 894 57.10 -15.14 -44.29
N PRO A 895 57.15 -15.33 -42.96
CA PRO A 895 57.49 -16.64 -42.41
C PRO A 895 56.53 -17.66 -42.99
N ASP A 896 57.03 -18.84 -43.30
CA ASP A 896 56.26 -20.00 -43.71
C ASP A 896 55.34 -20.37 -42.52
N VAL A 897 54.22 -19.66 -42.39
CA VAL A 897 53.20 -19.94 -41.37
C VAL A 897 52.40 -21.10 -41.92
N ALA A 898 52.98 -22.30 -41.76
CA ALA A 898 52.21 -23.53 -41.73
C ALA A 898 51.04 -23.31 -40.74
N LEU A 899 49.84 -23.26 -41.30
CA LEU A 899 48.56 -23.14 -40.60
C LEU A 899 48.11 -24.53 -40.13
#